data_AF-A0A016SCQ4-F1
#
_entry.id   AF-A0A016SCQ4-F1
#
_cell.length_a   1.000
_cell.length_b   1.000
_cell.length_c   1.000
_cell.angle_alpha   90.00
_cell.angle_beta   90.00
_cell.angle_gamma   90.00
#
_symmetry.space_group_name_H-M   'P 1'
#
loop_
_entity.id
_entity.type
_entity.pdbx_description
1 polymer ?
#
loop_
_entity_poly.entity_id
_entity_poly.type
_entity_poly.pdbx_seq_one_letter_code
_entity_poly.pdbx_strand_id
1 'polypeptide(L)'
;MAILSTLQSKKSLPLDEKWLLVPAFLKVRGLVKQHIVSFDYFVNQEIKTIMLANQKITSDANPNFYLKYLDIRVGKPSSEEGLNQIHDKITPQECRLRDMTYAAPINVDVEYTRGSQRVIKRDLTIGRLPIMLRSSKCILKDLAEEELARVQECPYDPGGYFIVKGSEKVILIQEQLSKNRIMIGRNSNKDLQCEVLSSTAEKKSKTYVIARRNRYWLRHNQLTDDIPVAIVFKAMGVESDYNIISAVGLEEKYVTAFAASLDECSANNISTQQQAINYITTKIKARKYGGPYGVAASSNIPVPKEHEAVDFLSTSMICHIPCNDGNFKMKAIFLGLMTRRLIQAELGECDLDDRDFYGNKRLELAGSLLSLLFEDVFKRFNSELKRVADNSLGKTLAAPLDIVKHMRQDLITHAISNALSTGNWIIKRFRMERHGVTQVLSRLSYISALGMMTRINSTFEKTRKVSGPRSLQPSQWGMLCPSDTPEGEACGLVKNLALISHITTDSDERPVLRLLFNSGVEDLQNMHFSHINNPNYHQVFLNGLLVGTTLDPARVVRAVRTVRRSGLLSEFVSVSRSLPLRAVYIASDGGRLCRPYLIVEDGKVLLQPHHIQELKEGQRIFEDFVDDGLIEYLDVNEMNDANIAVYETDVNAKTTHLEIEPFTLLGVCAGLIPYPHHNQSPRNTYQCAMGKQAMGTIGYNQQKRIDSIMYLLCYPQRPLVKSKTIELINFEKLPAGANGIIAVMSYSGYDIEDALVLNKASLDRGYGRCLVYKHAKGTARKYPNQTYDRLMGPSLDPLTRKPIYKHRVLDQEGIVFAGARIYSKQTMINKHMPVVSQETSSPTTQGKR
;
A
#
# COMPACT_ATOMS: atom_id res chain seq x y z
N MET A 1 68.28 -0.86 0.53
CA MET A 1 67.36 -0.99 1.69
C MET A 1 66.40 0.21 1.82
N ALA A 2 66.03 0.84 0.71
CA ALA A 2 64.96 1.83 0.60
C ALA A 2 64.41 1.64 -0.83
N ILE A 3 63.11 1.30 -0.95
CA ILE A 3 62.24 1.22 -2.16
C ILE A 3 61.02 0.30 -1.91
N LEU A 4 60.93 -0.41 -0.78
CA LEU A 4 59.78 -1.29 -0.47
C LEU A 4 58.72 -0.71 0.48
N SER A 5 58.69 0.61 0.75
CA SER A 5 57.81 1.20 1.78
C SER A 5 56.72 2.15 1.27
N THR A 6 56.40 2.20 -0.02
CA THR A 6 55.48 3.22 -0.58
C THR A 6 54.26 2.71 -1.36
N LEU A 7 53.90 1.42 -1.26
CA LEU A 7 52.68 0.88 -1.88
C LEU A 7 51.94 -0.15 -1.01
N GLN A 8 51.91 0.06 0.31
CA GLN A 8 50.82 -0.51 1.12
C GLN A 8 49.71 0.53 1.17
N SER A 9 48.72 0.39 0.28
CA SER A 9 47.41 0.99 0.53
C SER A 9 47.02 0.55 1.95
N LYS A 10 46.71 1.53 2.81
CA LYS A 10 46.10 1.27 4.11
C LYS A 10 44.80 0.53 3.85
N LYS A 11 44.85 -0.81 3.82
CA LYS A 11 43.65 -1.66 3.83
C LYS A 11 42.86 -1.21 5.05
N SER A 12 41.64 -0.73 4.84
CA SER A 12 40.68 -0.48 5.91
C SER A 12 40.64 -1.72 6.79
N LEU A 13 40.85 -1.56 8.10
CA LEU A 13 40.64 -2.64 9.05
C LEU A 13 39.21 -3.16 8.87
N PRO A 14 38.99 -4.49 8.87
CA PRO A 14 37.66 -5.04 8.71
C PRO A 14 36.77 -4.57 9.88
N LEU A 15 35.57 -4.08 9.55
CA LEU A 15 34.54 -3.74 10.53
C LEU A 15 33.82 -5.03 10.93
N ASP A 16 34.49 -5.87 11.71
CA ASP A 16 34.03 -7.23 12.06
C ASP A 16 32.62 -7.29 12.68
N GLU A 17 32.10 -6.16 13.17
CA GLU A 17 30.85 -6.06 13.92
C GLU A 17 29.78 -5.18 13.27
N LYS A 18 29.91 -4.83 11.99
CA LYS A 18 28.91 -4.02 11.26
C LYS A 18 27.49 -4.62 11.30
N TRP A 19 27.38 -5.94 11.45
CA TRP A 19 26.09 -6.63 11.58
C TRP A 19 25.22 -6.14 12.74
N LEU A 20 25.79 -5.50 13.77
CA LEU A 20 25.05 -4.90 14.89
C LEU A 20 24.15 -3.74 14.47
N LEU A 21 24.37 -3.15 13.29
CA LEU A 21 23.48 -2.16 12.71
C LEU A 21 22.12 -2.75 12.31
N VAL A 22 22.07 -4.04 11.97
CA VAL A 22 20.81 -4.73 11.59
C VAL A 22 19.81 -4.79 12.75
N PRO A 23 20.15 -5.31 13.95
CA PRO A 23 19.23 -5.26 15.09
C PRO A 23 18.90 -3.82 15.51
N ALA A 24 19.84 -2.87 15.40
CA ALA A 24 19.56 -1.47 15.68
C ALA A 24 18.49 -0.89 14.73
N PHE A 25 18.59 -1.17 13.43
CA PHE A 25 17.56 -0.83 12.44
C PHE A 25 16.22 -1.48 12.76
N LEU A 26 16.20 -2.78 13.09
CA LEU A 26 14.97 -3.51 13.41
C LEU A 26 14.30 -3.02 14.71
N LYS A 27 15.05 -2.52 15.69
CA LYS A 27 14.46 -1.89 16.89
C LYS A 27 13.67 -0.64 16.52
N VAL A 28 14.23 0.23 15.68
CA VAL A 28 13.61 1.50 15.28
C VAL A 28 12.49 1.26 14.26
N ARG A 29 12.82 0.66 13.12
CA ARG A 29 11.92 0.56 11.96
C ARG A 29 11.15 -0.76 11.88
N GLY A 30 11.60 -1.82 12.55
CA GLY A 30 10.87 -3.09 12.68
C GLY A 30 10.54 -3.82 11.37
N LEU A 31 10.18 -5.10 11.47
CA LEU A 31 9.80 -5.89 10.29
C LEU A 31 8.38 -5.57 9.79
N VAL A 32 7.48 -5.29 10.73
CA VAL A 32 6.05 -5.08 10.47
C VAL A 32 5.62 -3.63 10.68
N LYS A 33 6.49 -2.77 11.23
CA LYS A 33 6.11 -1.39 11.52
C LYS A 33 5.81 -0.57 10.26
N GLN A 34 6.18 -1.01 9.06
CA GLN A 34 5.77 -0.34 7.82
C GLN A 34 4.25 -0.16 7.72
N HIS A 35 3.47 -1.19 8.07
CA HIS A 35 2.01 -1.11 8.15
C HIS A 35 1.55 -0.14 9.24
N ILE A 36 2.22 -0.17 10.39
CA ILE A 36 1.88 0.64 11.57
C ILE A 36 2.16 2.12 11.32
N VAL A 37 3.35 2.45 10.81
CA VAL A 37 3.78 3.82 10.46
C VAL A 37 2.86 4.40 9.39
N SER A 38 2.52 3.62 8.36
CA SER A 38 1.57 4.06 7.33
C SER A 38 0.18 4.34 7.91
N PHE A 39 -0.32 3.49 8.81
CA PHE A 39 -1.61 3.71 9.47
C PHE A 39 -1.57 4.90 10.43
N ASP A 40 -0.48 5.08 11.18
CA ASP A 40 -0.28 6.21 12.08
C ASP A 40 -0.21 7.53 11.31
N TYR A 41 0.45 7.56 10.15
CA TYR A 41 0.47 8.72 9.25
C TYR A 41 -0.95 9.04 8.75
N PHE A 42 -1.71 8.02 8.32
CA PHE A 42 -3.09 8.19 7.89
C PHE A 42 -3.98 8.81 9.00
N VAL A 43 -3.93 8.24 10.21
CA VAL A 43 -4.77 8.66 11.34
C VAL A 43 -4.41 10.04 11.87
N ASN A 44 -3.13 10.42 11.84
CA ASN A 44 -2.68 11.68 12.44
C ASN A 44 -2.65 12.86 11.44
N GLN A 45 -2.30 12.61 10.16
CA GLN A 45 -2.05 13.67 9.17
C GLN A 45 -3.02 13.61 7.97
N GLU A 46 -3.14 12.46 7.30
CA GLU A 46 -3.92 12.40 6.06
C GLU A 46 -5.42 12.62 6.30
N ILE A 47 -5.98 12.11 7.39
CA ILE A 47 -7.40 12.31 7.72
C ILE A 47 -7.75 13.80 7.84
N LYS A 48 -6.83 14.61 8.38
CA LYS A 48 -6.97 16.06 8.48
C LYS A 48 -6.84 16.72 7.12
N THR A 49 -5.90 16.27 6.31
CA THR A 49 -5.72 16.75 4.93
C THR A 49 -6.97 16.50 4.08
N ILE A 50 -7.58 15.31 4.20
CA ILE A 50 -8.83 14.95 3.54
C ILE A 50 -9.99 15.85 3.99
N MET A 51 -10.06 16.15 5.29
CA MET A 51 -11.08 17.04 5.85
C MET A 51 -10.89 18.47 5.33
N LEU A 52 -9.67 19.00 5.34
CA LEU A 52 -9.34 20.34 4.84
C LEU A 52 -9.70 20.50 3.36
N ALA A 53 -9.44 19.48 2.54
CA ALA A 53 -9.84 19.48 1.13
C ALA A 53 -11.37 19.51 0.92
N ASN A 54 -12.15 19.05 1.90
CA ASN A 54 -13.62 18.96 1.84
C ASN A 54 -14.29 19.77 2.96
N GLN A 55 -13.68 20.89 3.35
CA GLN A 55 -14.00 21.57 4.60
C GLN A 55 -15.42 22.13 4.66
N LYS A 56 -15.95 22.63 3.53
CA LYS A 56 -17.21 23.37 3.49
C LYS A 56 -18.24 22.68 2.62
N ILE A 57 -19.44 22.51 3.16
CA ILE A 57 -20.64 22.05 2.47
C ILE A 57 -21.62 23.22 2.41
N THR A 58 -22.14 23.51 1.22
CA THR A 58 -23.16 24.55 0.97
C THR A 58 -24.41 23.90 0.39
N SER A 59 -25.57 24.49 0.69
CA SER A 59 -26.85 24.11 0.07
C SER A 59 -27.06 24.91 -1.21
N ASP A 60 -27.63 24.27 -2.23
CA ASP A 60 -28.01 24.95 -3.48
C ASP A 60 -29.37 25.66 -3.31
N ALA A 61 -30.22 25.16 -2.41
CA ALA A 61 -31.54 25.72 -2.12
C ALA A 61 -31.49 26.99 -1.26
N ASN A 62 -30.54 27.07 -0.33
CA ASN A 62 -30.34 28.26 0.51
C ASN A 62 -28.84 28.60 0.62
N PRO A 63 -28.37 29.66 -0.07
CA PRO A 63 -26.97 30.09 -0.04
C PRO A 63 -26.45 30.48 1.36
N ASN A 64 -27.35 30.85 2.28
CA ASN A 64 -26.98 31.22 3.65
C ASN A 64 -26.64 30.00 4.51
N PHE A 65 -27.05 28.79 4.10
CA PHE A 65 -26.74 27.58 4.84
C PHE A 65 -25.35 27.05 4.50
N TYR A 66 -24.51 26.90 5.52
CA TYR A 66 -23.26 26.16 5.39
C TYR A 66 -22.99 25.27 6.60
N LEU A 67 -22.24 24.19 6.34
CA LEU A 67 -21.60 23.35 7.33
C LEU A 67 -20.10 23.35 7.04
N LYS A 68 -19.29 23.68 8.04
CA LYS A 68 -17.84 23.78 7.98
C LYS A 68 -17.21 22.86 9.02
N TYR A 69 -16.31 22.00 8.58
CA TYR A 69 -15.47 21.20 9.46
C TYR A 69 -14.29 22.03 9.97
N LEU A 70 -14.03 22.00 11.28
CA LEU A 70 -12.93 22.73 11.91
C LEU A 70 -11.73 21.82 12.15
N ASP A 71 -11.94 20.70 12.83
CA ASP A 71 -10.91 19.69 13.09
C ASP A 71 -11.54 18.28 13.16
N ILE A 72 -10.69 17.27 12.95
CA ILE A 72 -11.05 15.85 13.00
C ILE A 72 -10.02 15.09 13.83
N ARG A 73 -10.50 14.23 14.73
CA ARG A 73 -9.67 13.39 15.59
C ARG A 73 -10.23 11.98 15.70
N VAL A 74 -9.33 11.01 15.77
CA VAL A 74 -9.65 9.62 16.07
C VAL A 74 -9.40 9.38 17.56
N GLY A 75 -10.43 8.92 18.27
CA GLY A 75 -10.37 8.60 19.69
C GLY A 75 -9.62 7.30 19.99
N LYS A 76 -9.82 6.78 21.20
CA LYS A 76 -9.32 5.45 21.60
C LYS A 76 -10.39 4.37 21.37
N PRO A 77 -9.98 3.10 21.21
CA PRO A 77 -10.91 1.99 21.05
C PRO A 77 -11.91 1.89 22.20
N SER A 78 -13.18 1.90 21.86
CA SER A 78 -14.28 1.76 22.82
C SER A 78 -15.35 0.82 22.27
N SER A 79 -16.24 0.35 23.13
CA SER A 79 -17.46 -0.34 22.71
C SER A 79 -18.67 0.34 23.34
N GLU A 80 -19.76 0.35 22.59
CA GLU A 80 -21.05 0.79 23.10
C GLU A 80 -21.85 -0.45 23.48
N GLU A 81 -22.14 -0.60 24.77
CA GLU A 81 -23.01 -1.63 25.28
C GLU A 81 -24.43 -1.07 25.48
N GLY A 82 -25.46 -1.93 25.39
CA GLY A 82 -26.86 -1.51 25.43
C GLY A 82 -27.17 -0.66 26.67
N LEU A 83 -27.95 0.42 26.49
CA LEU A 83 -28.21 1.54 27.42
C LEU A 83 -27.19 2.69 27.39
N ASN A 84 -26.52 2.94 26.25
CA ASN A 84 -25.54 4.03 26.07
C ASN A 84 -24.35 3.96 27.07
N GLN A 85 -24.03 2.78 27.59
CA GLN A 85 -22.84 2.60 28.41
C GLN A 85 -21.63 2.45 27.48
N ILE A 86 -20.73 3.43 27.53
CA ILE A 86 -19.50 3.40 26.75
C ILE A 86 -18.41 2.73 27.59
N HIS A 87 -17.89 1.62 27.09
CA HIS A 87 -16.73 0.96 27.66
C HIS A 87 -15.46 1.48 26.98
N ASP A 88 -14.74 2.35 27.66
CA ASP A 88 -13.65 3.17 27.09
C ASP A 88 -12.31 2.43 26.89
N LYS A 89 -12.16 1.20 27.40
CA LYS A 89 -10.91 0.43 27.33
C LYS A 89 -11.16 -1.04 26.97
N ILE A 90 -11.71 -1.27 25.78
CA ILE A 90 -11.87 -2.64 25.27
C ILE A 90 -10.52 -3.23 24.87
N THR A 91 -10.25 -4.47 25.26
CA THR A 91 -9.00 -5.15 24.89
C THR A 91 -9.14 -5.88 23.55
N PRO A 92 -8.06 -6.05 22.77
CA PRO A 92 -8.15 -6.81 21.52
C PRO A 92 -8.56 -8.27 21.75
N GLN A 93 -8.11 -8.89 22.84
CA GLN A 93 -8.51 -10.24 23.22
C GLN A 93 -10.03 -10.36 23.47
N GLU A 94 -10.62 -9.39 24.16
CA GLU A 94 -12.06 -9.32 24.35
C GLU A 94 -12.81 -9.19 23.01
N CYS A 95 -12.32 -8.37 22.08
CA CYS A 95 -12.89 -8.28 20.74
C CYS A 95 -12.83 -9.61 19.98
N ARG A 96 -11.75 -10.40 20.11
CA ARG A 96 -11.65 -11.73 19.49
C ARG A 96 -12.69 -12.69 20.05
N LEU A 97 -12.82 -12.76 21.39
CA LEU A 97 -13.71 -13.70 22.05
C LEU A 97 -15.20 -13.36 21.87
N ARG A 98 -15.55 -12.06 21.85
CA ARG A 98 -16.94 -11.57 21.73
C ARG A 98 -17.41 -11.39 20.28
N ASP A 99 -16.62 -11.78 19.29
CA ASP A 99 -16.91 -11.53 17.87
C ASP A 99 -17.15 -10.02 17.56
N MET A 100 -16.48 -9.11 18.28
CA MET A 100 -16.62 -7.66 18.12
C MET A 100 -15.54 -7.07 17.20
N THR A 101 -15.76 -5.85 16.72
CA THR A 101 -14.77 -5.09 15.94
C THR A 101 -14.02 -4.14 16.87
N TYR A 102 -12.69 -4.20 16.85
CA TYR A 102 -11.84 -3.29 17.61
C TYR A 102 -11.76 -1.93 16.91
N ALA A 103 -12.58 -0.96 17.35
CA ALA A 103 -12.76 0.32 16.67
C ALA A 103 -12.86 1.50 17.65
N ALA A 104 -12.39 2.67 17.19
CA ALA A 104 -12.45 3.94 17.91
C ALA A 104 -13.44 4.91 17.24
N PRO A 105 -14.08 5.83 17.99
CA PRO A 105 -14.94 6.86 17.41
C PRO A 105 -14.10 7.92 16.67
N ILE A 106 -14.62 8.37 15.52
CA ILE A 106 -14.11 9.52 14.78
C ILE A 106 -14.94 10.74 15.20
N ASN A 107 -14.30 11.69 15.86
CA ASN A 107 -14.94 12.91 16.33
C ASN A 107 -14.54 14.09 15.45
N VAL A 108 -15.51 14.94 15.12
CA VAL A 108 -15.30 16.18 14.38
C VAL A 108 -15.86 17.37 15.12
N ASP A 109 -15.20 18.51 14.93
CA ASP A 109 -15.71 19.80 15.37
C ASP A 109 -16.33 20.50 14.16
N VAL A 110 -17.59 20.91 14.29
CA VAL A 110 -18.37 21.48 13.18
C VAL A 110 -18.93 22.85 13.54
N GLU A 111 -18.86 23.75 12.58
CA GLU A 111 -19.53 25.05 12.58
C GLU A 111 -20.62 25.03 11.52
N TYR A 112 -21.86 25.32 11.88
CA TYR A 112 -22.97 25.36 10.93
C TYR A 112 -23.98 26.45 11.27
N THR A 113 -24.76 26.84 10.27
CA THR A 113 -25.82 27.84 10.41
C THR A 113 -27.15 27.17 10.75
N ARG A 114 -27.80 27.63 11.82
CA ARG A 114 -29.16 27.28 12.20
C ARG A 114 -30.04 28.53 12.08
N GLY A 115 -30.75 28.67 10.96
CA GLY A 115 -31.36 29.95 10.59
C GLY A 115 -30.26 31.00 10.34
N SER A 116 -30.32 32.12 11.05
CA SER A 116 -29.31 33.19 10.95
C SER A 116 -28.17 33.06 11.98
N GLN A 117 -28.23 32.10 12.90
CA GLN A 117 -27.24 31.93 13.97
C GLN A 117 -26.16 30.94 13.57
N ARG A 118 -24.90 31.25 13.88
CA ARG A 118 -23.77 30.33 13.76
C ARG A 118 -23.67 29.50 15.04
N VAL A 119 -23.70 28.18 14.90
CA VAL A 119 -23.63 27.22 15.99
C VAL A 119 -22.36 26.39 15.81
N ILE A 120 -21.60 26.24 16.90
CA ILE A 120 -20.41 25.38 16.94
C ILE A 120 -20.75 24.19 17.83
N LYS A 121 -20.56 22.98 17.33
CA LYS A 121 -20.58 21.75 18.13
C LYS A 121 -19.21 21.08 18.07
N ARG A 122 -18.73 20.67 19.24
CA ARG A 122 -17.45 19.96 19.41
C ARG A 122 -17.70 18.49 19.72
N ASP A 123 -16.72 17.64 19.42
CA ASP A 123 -16.73 16.20 19.71
C ASP A 123 -17.93 15.45 19.11
N LEU A 124 -18.37 15.83 17.91
CA LEU A 124 -19.43 15.12 17.24
C LEU A 124 -18.91 13.83 16.60
N THR A 125 -19.39 12.68 17.06
CA THR A 125 -19.03 11.39 16.46
C THR A 125 -19.74 11.21 15.12
N ILE A 126 -18.97 11.02 14.04
CA ILE A 126 -19.47 10.79 12.68
C ILE A 126 -19.36 9.33 12.22
N GLY A 127 -18.70 8.48 12.99
CA GLY A 127 -18.54 7.05 12.70
C GLY A 127 -17.44 6.43 13.54
N ARG A 128 -17.19 5.13 13.32
CA ARG A 128 -16.13 4.39 14.01
C ARG A 128 -15.11 3.85 13.01
N LEU A 129 -13.83 4.01 13.34
CA LEU A 129 -12.69 3.52 12.58
C LEU A 129 -12.09 2.28 13.25
N PRO A 130 -11.98 1.13 12.56
CA PRO A 130 -11.21 0.00 13.05
C PRO A 130 -9.74 0.37 13.28
N ILE A 131 -9.21 0.06 14.46
CA ILE A 131 -7.84 0.45 14.85
C ILE A 131 -6.89 -0.72 14.63
N MET A 132 -5.74 -0.44 14.02
CA MET A 132 -4.69 -1.43 13.82
C MET A 132 -4.00 -1.76 15.15
N LEU A 133 -3.74 -3.04 15.42
CA LEU A 133 -3.04 -3.44 16.65
C LEU A 133 -1.61 -2.90 16.67
N ARG A 134 -1.18 -2.41 17.86
CA ARG A 134 0.11 -1.74 18.12
C ARG A 134 0.33 -0.39 17.42
N SER A 135 -0.71 0.18 16.81
CA SER A 135 -0.69 1.58 16.32
C SER A 135 -0.70 2.60 17.47
N SER A 136 -0.42 3.87 17.15
CA SER A 136 -0.44 5.01 18.09
C SER A 136 -1.75 5.16 18.88
N LYS A 137 -2.89 4.73 18.33
CA LYS A 137 -4.19 4.77 19.00
C LYS A 137 -4.56 3.46 19.70
N CYS A 138 -3.75 2.42 19.56
CA CYS A 138 -3.98 1.13 20.19
C CYS A 138 -3.56 1.16 21.67
N ILE A 139 -4.28 0.45 22.52
CA ILE A 139 -3.96 0.33 23.95
C ILE A 139 -2.62 -0.42 24.16
N LEU A 140 -2.21 -1.27 23.22
CA LEU A 140 -1.04 -2.15 23.37
C LEU A 140 0.33 -1.49 23.13
N LYS A 141 0.40 -0.26 22.61
CA LYS A 141 1.66 0.32 22.11
C LYS A 141 2.69 0.58 23.21
N ASP A 142 2.23 1.16 24.33
CA ASP A 142 3.09 1.64 25.41
C ASP A 142 3.08 0.71 26.63
N LEU A 143 2.51 -0.49 26.50
CA LEU A 143 2.41 -1.45 27.61
C LEU A 143 3.70 -2.25 27.76
N ALA A 144 4.15 -2.39 29.01
CA ALA A 144 5.24 -3.29 29.36
C ALA A 144 4.81 -4.77 29.21
N GLU A 145 5.78 -5.69 29.18
CA GLU A 145 5.49 -7.13 29.03
C GLU A 145 4.57 -7.67 30.14
N GLU A 146 4.73 -7.19 31.39
CA GLU A 146 3.87 -7.56 32.52
C GLU A 146 2.42 -7.09 32.33
N GLU A 147 2.23 -5.89 31.79
CA GLU A 147 0.91 -5.32 31.52
C GLU A 147 0.24 -6.03 30.34
N LEU A 148 1.01 -6.40 29.31
CA LEU A 148 0.54 -7.22 28.20
C LEU A 148 0.04 -8.59 28.69
N ALA A 149 0.70 -9.18 29.69
CA ALA A 149 0.22 -10.41 30.32
C ALA A 149 -1.13 -10.23 31.03
N ARG A 150 -1.35 -9.08 31.70
CA ARG A 150 -2.66 -8.74 32.30
C ARG A 150 -3.77 -8.60 31.25
N VAL A 151 -3.43 -8.03 30.10
CA VAL A 151 -4.33 -7.89 28.94
C VAL A 151 -4.44 -9.19 28.12
N GLN A 152 -3.71 -10.25 28.51
CA GLN A 152 -3.70 -11.56 27.86
C GLN A 152 -3.20 -11.54 26.40
N GLU A 153 -2.25 -10.66 26.11
CA GLU A 153 -1.62 -10.54 24.79
C GLU A 153 -0.17 -11.03 24.79
N CYS A 154 0.31 -11.47 23.63
CA CYS A 154 1.68 -11.93 23.47
C CYS A 154 2.63 -10.75 23.15
N PRO A 155 3.76 -10.57 23.87
CA PRO A 155 4.76 -9.55 23.56
C PRO A 155 5.43 -9.73 22.19
N TYR A 156 5.52 -10.97 21.70
CA TYR A 156 6.15 -11.28 20.42
C TYR A 156 5.23 -11.17 19.20
N ASP A 157 3.92 -10.97 19.41
CA ASP A 157 2.96 -10.84 18.30
C ASP A 157 3.32 -9.60 17.44
N PRO A 158 3.50 -9.72 16.11
CA PRO A 158 3.92 -8.60 15.28
C PRO A 158 2.99 -7.37 15.32
N GLY A 159 1.70 -7.55 15.58
CA GLY A 159 0.69 -6.49 15.37
C GLY A 159 0.53 -6.12 13.90
N GLY A 160 0.02 -4.93 13.60
CA GLY A 160 -0.10 -4.45 12.22
C GLY A 160 -1.33 -4.94 11.44
N TYR A 161 -2.25 -5.65 12.11
CA TYR A 161 -3.51 -6.17 11.54
C TYR A 161 -4.73 -5.62 12.30
N PHE A 162 -5.92 -5.87 11.77
CA PHE A 162 -7.21 -5.40 12.32
C PHE A 162 -8.01 -6.57 12.91
N ILE A 163 -8.88 -6.29 13.88
CA ILE A 163 -9.88 -7.24 14.37
C ILE A 163 -11.25 -6.74 13.96
N VAL A 164 -11.91 -7.48 13.06
CA VAL A 164 -13.24 -7.15 12.54
C VAL A 164 -14.15 -8.35 12.75
N LYS A 165 -15.24 -8.14 13.51
CA LYS A 165 -16.21 -9.19 13.88
C LYS A 165 -15.53 -10.46 14.43
N GLY A 166 -14.60 -10.28 15.38
CA GLY A 166 -13.80 -11.37 15.98
C GLY A 166 -12.65 -11.91 15.13
N SER A 167 -12.67 -11.68 13.81
CA SER A 167 -11.65 -12.21 12.89
C SER A 167 -10.47 -11.27 12.71
N GLU A 168 -9.25 -11.82 12.73
CA GLU A 168 -8.03 -11.08 12.42
C GLU A 168 -7.87 -10.92 10.91
N LYS A 169 -7.81 -9.66 10.45
CA LYS A 169 -7.74 -9.28 9.04
C LYS A 169 -6.49 -8.44 8.80
N VAL A 170 -5.67 -8.87 7.85
CA VAL A 170 -4.49 -8.13 7.38
C VAL A 170 -4.79 -7.52 6.02
N ILE A 171 -4.33 -6.28 5.80
CA ILE A 171 -4.32 -5.65 4.48
C ILE A 171 -2.98 -6.00 3.83
N LEU A 172 -3.00 -6.71 2.71
CA LEU A 172 -1.78 -7.03 1.98
C LEU A 172 -1.25 -5.80 1.24
N ILE A 173 0.07 -5.65 1.20
CA ILE A 173 0.74 -4.59 0.44
C ILE A 173 0.46 -4.82 -1.05
N GLN A 174 0.02 -3.78 -1.75
CA GLN A 174 -0.32 -3.87 -3.18
C GLN A 174 0.76 -3.22 -4.02
N GLU A 175 1.35 -3.98 -4.94
CA GLU A 175 2.30 -3.46 -5.94
C GLU A 175 1.53 -2.78 -7.08
N GLN A 176 1.92 -1.55 -7.40
CA GLN A 176 1.37 -0.76 -8.51
C GLN A 176 2.48 -0.14 -9.35
N LEU A 177 2.14 0.23 -10.57
CA LEU A 177 3.02 1.07 -11.38
C LEU A 177 3.05 2.49 -10.82
N SER A 178 4.22 3.12 -10.90
CA SER A 178 4.42 4.52 -10.57
C SER A 178 3.45 5.38 -11.39
N LYS A 179 2.78 6.29 -10.69
CA LYS A 179 1.96 7.33 -11.32
C LYS A 179 2.89 8.44 -11.83
N ASN A 180 2.35 9.32 -12.66
CA ASN A 180 2.98 10.56 -13.14
C ASN A 180 4.32 10.37 -13.89
N ARG A 181 4.60 9.17 -14.43
CA ARG A 181 5.82 8.89 -15.20
C ARG A 181 5.50 8.57 -16.65
N ILE A 182 6.37 9.03 -17.55
CA ILE A 182 6.30 8.75 -18.98
C ILE A 182 6.85 7.34 -19.23
N MET A 183 6.01 6.48 -19.80
CA MET A 183 6.35 5.10 -20.14
C MET A 183 6.17 4.85 -21.62
N ILE A 184 7.19 4.33 -22.28
CA ILE A 184 7.13 3.90 -23.68
C ILE A 184 6.89 2.39 -23.73
N GLY A 185 5.91 1.96 -24.52
CA GLY A 185 5.66 0.55 -24.76
C GLY A 185 5.01 0.31 -26.12
N ARG A 186 4.59 -0.93 -26.34
CA ARG A 186 3.82 -1.31 -27.53
C ARG A 186 2.39 -1.66 -27.13
N ASN A 187 1.44 -1.28 -27.98
CA ASN A 187 0.04 -1.66 -27.83
C ASN A 187 -0.19 -3.12 -28.28
N SER A 188 -1.38 -3.67 -28.07
CA SER A 188 -1.79 -4.98 -28.58
C SER A 188 -1.60 -5.11 -30.10
N ASN A 189 -1.78 -4.01 -30.83
CA ASN A 189 -1.58 -3.94 -32.29
C ASN A 189 -0.09 -3.84 -32.69
N LYS A 190 0.84 -3.90 -31.73
CA LYS A 190 2.29 -3.69 -31.89
C LYS A 190 2.72 -2.26 -32.25
N ASP A 191 1.78 -1.33 -32.44
CA ASP A 191 2.06 0.11 -32.55
C ASP A 191 2.82 0.62 -31.31
N LEU A 192 3.79 1.51 -31.54
CA LEU A 192 4.51 2.20 -30.48
C LEU A 192 3.58 3.24 -29.82
N GLN A 193 3.56 3.24 -28.48
CA GLN A 193 2.77 4.20 -27.71
C GLN A 193 3.53 4.68 -26.48
N CYS A 194 3.34 5.96 -26.17
CA CYS A 194 3.79 6.59 -24.95
C CYS A 194 2.56 6.77 -24.04
N GLU A 195 2.62 6.27 -22.81
CA GLU A 195 1.53 6.38 -21.85
C GLU A 195 1.98 7.09 -20.57
N VAL A 196 1.08 7.91 -20.02
CA VAL A 196 1.25 8.54 -18.71
C VAL A 196 -0.03 8.33 -17.90
N LEU A 197 0.11 7.66 -16.75
CA LEU A 197 -0.95 7.54 -15.76
C LEU A 197 -0.86 8.72 -14.79
N SER A 198 -1.68 9.74 -15.02
CA SER A 198 -1.75 10.91 -14.15
C SER A 198 -2.67 10.64 -12.97
N SER A 199 -2.19 10.89 -11.76
CA SER A 199 -2.98 10.74 -10.53
C SER A 199 -2.80 11.97 -9.67
N THR A 200 -3.90 12.67 -9.41
CA THR A 200 -4.01 13.69 -8.37
C THR A 200 -4.93 13.17 -7.26
N ALA A 201 -5.07 13.95 -6.18
CA ALA A 201 -6.04 13.65 -5.12
C ALA A 201 -7.48 13.55 -5.66
N GLU A 202 -7.82 14.36 -6.66
CA GLU A 202 -9.19 14.43 -7.18
C GLU A 202 -9.47 13.42 -8.28
N LYS A 203 -8.50 13.18 -9.16
CA LYS A 203 -8.73 12.47 -10.42
C LYS A 203 -7.56 11.60 -10.82
N LYS A 204 -7.90 10.47 -11.43
CA LYS A 204 -6.96 9.59 -12.13
C LYS A 204 -7.32 9.58 -13.60
N SER A 205 -6.37 9.92 -14.46
CA SER A 205 -6.54 9.89 -15.91
C SER A 205 -5.34 9.23 -16.57
N LYS A 206 -5.58 8.62 -17.73
CA LYS A 206 -4.54 7.97 -18.51
C LYS A 206 -4.55 8.56 -19.91
N THR A 207 -3.44 9.16 -20.29
CA THR A 207 -3.24 9.81 -21.58
C THR A 207 -2.23 9.01 -22.38
N TYR A 208 -2.53 8.80 -23.67
CA TYR A 208 -1.67 8.06 -24.59
C TYR A 208 -1.30 8.95 -25.78
N VAL A 209 -0.07 8.84 -26.24
CA VAL A 209 0.40 9.35 -27.54
C VAL A 209 0.82 8.13 -28.37
N ILE A 210 0.21 7.96 -29.54
CA ILE A 210 0.38 6.76 -30.38
C ILE A 210 0.98 7.17 -31.72
N ALA A 211 1.99 6.42 -32.17
CA ALA A 211 2.54 6.55 -33.50
C ALA A 211 1.82 5.58 -34.46
N ARG A 212 1.18 6.12 -35.51
CA ARG A 212 0.52 5.34 -36.57
C ARG A 212 0.82 5.94 -37.93
N ARG A 213 1.37 5.15 -38.85
CA ARG A 213 1.70 5.59 -40.23
C ARG A 213 2.51 6.90 -40.24
N ASN A 214 3.53 7.00 -39.39
CA ASN A 214 4.35 8.21 -39.17
C ASN A 214 3.56 9.46 -38.72
N ARG A 215 2.41 9.28 -38.05
CA ARG A 215 1.61 10.37 -37.47
C ARG A 215 1.40 10.14 -35.98
N TYR A 216 1.33 11.23 -35.22
CA TYR A 216 1.19 11.18 -33.77
C TYR A 216 -0.20 11.60 -33.33
N TRP A 217 -0.87 10.71 -32.58
CA TRP A 217 -2.24 10.86 -32.15
C TRP A 217 -2.35 10.84 -30.62
N LEU A 218 -3.13 11.76 -30.07
CA LEU A 218 -3.55 11.76 -28.68
C LEU A 218 -4.79 10.89 -28.50
N ARG A 219 -4.69 9.87 -27.64
CA ARG A 219 -5.81 9.03 -27.23
C ARG A 219 -6.11 9.24 -25.75
N HIS A 220 -7.40 9.39 -25.44
CA HIS A 220 -7.89 9.52 -24.07
C HIS A 220 -9.31 8.95 -23.92
N ASN A 221 -9.65 8.42 -22.75
CA ASN A 221 -10.95 7.75 -22.51
C ASN A 221 -12.18 8.65 -22.75
N GLN A 222 -12.03 9.97 -22.55
CA GLN A 222 -13.09 10.95 -22.75
C GLN A 222 -13.27 11.40 -24.20
N LEU A 223 -12.36 11.02 -25.10
CA LEU A 223 -12.46 11.31 -26.54
C LEU A 223 -13.19 10.16 -27.25
N THR A 224 -13.99 10.48 -28.27
CA THR A 224 -14.61 9.50 -29.17
C THR A 224 -13.56 8.91 -30.12
N ASP A 225 -12.80 9.80 -30.77
CA ASP A 225 -11.73 9.47 -31.71
C ASP A 225 -10.40 10.02 -31.23
N ASP A 226 -9.30 9.45 -31.74
CA ASP A 226 -7.95 9.95 -31.47
C ASP A 226 -7.74 11.30 -32.19
N ILE A 227 -7.05 12.25 -31.56
CA ILE A 227 -6.86 13.62 -32.10
C ILE A 227 -5.38 13.82 -32.48
N PRO A 228 -5.05 14.38 -33.66
CA PRO A 228 -3.67 14.71 -34.02
C PRO A 228 -3.00 15.61 -32.97
N VAL A 229 -1.78 15.27 -32.57
CA VAL A 229 -1.05 15.99 -31.50
C VAL A 229 -0.85 17.47 -31.84
N ALA A 230 -0.63 17.81 -33.11
CA ALA A 230 -0.47 19.21 -33.57
C ALA A 230 -1.71 20.08 -33.27
N ILE A 231 -2.92 19.54 -33.43
CA ILE A 231 -4.18 20.26 -33.13
C ILE A 231 -4.28 20.52 -31.62
N VAL A 232 -3.85 19.57 -30.79
CA VAL A 232 -3.86 19.71 -29.33
C VAL A 232 -2.90 20.83 -28.87
N PHE A 233 -1.74 20.96 -29.51
CA PHE A 233 -0.82 22.08 -29.27
C PHE A 233 -1.45 23.44 -29.58
N LYS A 234 -2.12 23.57 -30.73
CA LYS A 234 -2.82 24.81 -31.10
C LYS A 234 -3.96 25.12 -30.12
N ALA A 235 -4.71 24.11 -29.66
CA ALA A 235 -5.76 24.30 -28.66
C ALA A 235 -5.23 24.76 -27.30
N MET A 236 -4.02 24.36 -26.92
CA MET A 236 -3.30 24.85 -25.74
C MET A 236 -2.74 26.29 -25.90
N GLY A 237 -2.95 26.94 -27.04
CA GLY A 237 -2.48 28.31 -27.30
C GLY A 237 -1.08 28.40 -27.92
N VAL A 238 -0.50 27.28 -28.35
CA VAL A 238 0.76 27.26 -29.11
C VAL A 238 0.44 27.24 -30.61
N GLU A 239 0.16 28.41 -31.18
CA GLU A 239 -0.30 28.53 -32.58
C GLU A 239 0.83 28.40 -33.61
N SER A 240 2.02 28.93 -33.29
CA SER A 240 3.18 28.88 -34.17
C SER A 240 3.74 27.47 -34.30
N ASP A 241 3.80 26.95 -35.52
CA ASP A 241 4.36 25.62 -35.80
C ASP A 241 5.83 25.50 -35.40
N TYR A 242 6.58 26.61 -35.46
CA TYR A 242 7.95 26.67 -34.95
C TYR A 242 8.03 26.36 -33.44
N ASN A 243 7.08 26.86 -32.65
CA ASN A 243 7.04 26.60 -31.21
C ASN A 243 6.63 25.16 -30.90
N ILE A 244 5.71 24.59 -31.69
CA ILE A 244 5.30 23.18 -31.59
C ILE A 244 6.50 22.27 -31.85
N ILE A 245 7.21 22.49 -32.96
CA ILE A 245 8.41 21.73 -33.31
C ILE A 245 9.49 21.94 -32.25
N SER A 246 9.71 23.17 -31.78
CA SER A 246 10.70 23.47 -30.73
C SER A 246 10.44 22.68 -29.45
N ALA A 247 9.17 22.48 -29.07
CA ALA A 247 8.79 21.69 -27.90
C ALA A 247 9.14 20.19 -28.05
N VAL A 248 9.17 19.65 -29.27
CA VAL A 248 9.58 18.27 -29.57
C VAL A 248 11.11 18.17 -29.77
N GLY A 249 11.67 19.04 -30.61
CA GLY A 249 13.09 19.12 -30.94
C GLY A 249 13.34 19.83 -32.27
N LEU A 250 14.39 20.65 -32.33
CA LEU A 250 14.81 21.37 -33.54
C LEU A 250 15.72 20.55 -34.47
N GLU A 251 16.16 19.38 -34.04
CA GLU A 251 17.04 18.52 -34.84
C GLU A 251 16.27 17.93 -36.03
N GLU A 252 16.92 17.86 -37.20
CA GLU A 252 16.30 17.44 -38.48
C GLU A 252 15.52 16.12 -38.38
N LYS A 253 16.01 15.17 -37.59
CA LYS A 253 15.35 13.88 -37.33
C LYS A 253 13.94 14.05 -36.78
N TYR A 254 13.77 14.92 -35.77
CA TYR A 254 12.47 15.15 -35.12
C TYR A 254 11.54 15.99 -35.99
N VAL A 255 12.10 16.96 -36.73
CA VAL A 255 11.34 17.78 -37.68
C VAL A 255 10.74 16.90 -38.78
N THR A 256 11.55 16.05 -39.40
CA THR A 256 11.12 15.14 -40.47
C THR A 256 10.07 14.14 -39.98
N ALA A 257 10.24 13.58 -38.78
CA ALA A 257 9.27 12.66 -38.19
C ALA A 257 7.92 13.36 -37.88
N PHE A 258 7.95 14.59 -37.39
CA PHE A 258 6.74 15.31 -36.98
C PHE A 258 6.01 16.02 -38.13
N ALA A 259 6.67 16.26 -39.27
CA ALA A 259 6.11 16.98 -40.43
C ALA A 259 4.75 16.43 -40.88
N ALA A 260 4.61 15.11 -40.97
CA ALA A 260 3.35 14.47 -41.39
C ALA A 260 2.16 14.76 -40.44
N SER A 261 2.43 15.06 -39.16
CA SER A 261 1.39 15.46 -38.19
C SER A 261 0.98 16.93 -38.34
N LEU A 262 1.87 17.79 -38.84
CA LEU A 262 1.57 19.19 -39.17
C LEU A 262 0.75 19.28 -40.46
N ASP A 263 1.10 18.48 -41.47
CA ASP A 263 0.33 18.40 -42.72
C ASP A 263 -1.12 18.02 -42.46
N GLU A 264 -1.37 17.13 -41.49
CA GLU A 264 -2.72 16.75 -41.08
C GLU A 264 -3.48 17.89 -40.39
N CYS A 265 -2.79 18.74 -39.64
CA CYS A 265 -3.39 19.96 -39.07
C CYS A 265 -3.78 20.95 -40.18
N SER A 266 -2.91 21.13 -41.18
CA SER A 266 -3.19 21.96 -42.34
C SER A 266 -4.33 21.40 -43.20
N ALA A 267 -4.39 20.08 -43.39
CA ALA A 267 -5.45 19.42 -44.14
C ALA A 267 -6.84 19.57 -43.49
N ASN A 268 -6.89 19.71 -42.16
CA ASN A 268 -8.13 20.00 -41.41
C ASN A 268 -8.47 21.50 -41.35
N ASN A 269 -7.68 22.38 -41.99
CA ASN A 269 -7.84 23.85 -41.97
C ASN A 269 -7.85 24.47 -40.56
N ILE A 270 -7.02 23.97 -39.65
CA ILE A 270 -6.92 24.47 -38.27
C ILE A 270 -5.63 25.26 -38.11
N SER A 271 -5.75 26.58 -37.97
CA SER A 271 -4.62 27.50 -37.74
C SER A 271 -4.72 28.25 -36.41
N THR A 272 -5.93 28.55 -35.93
CA THR A 272 -6.17 29.32 -34.71
C THR A 272 -6.56 28.45 -33.52
N GLN A 273 -6.34 28.96 -32.30
CA GLN A 273 -6.73 28.27 -31.07
C GLN A 273 -8.24 27.97 -31.02
N GLN A 274 -9.11 28.91 -31.41
CA GLN A 274 -10.56 28.72 -31.41
C GLN A 274 -11.01 27.60 -32.36
N GLN A 275 -10.43 27.51 -33.55
CA GLN A 275 -10.72 26.42 -34.48
C GLN A 275 -10.31 25.07 -33.89
N ALA A 276 -9.15 25.00 -33.22
CA ALA A 276 -8.67 23.78 -32.58
C ALA A 276 -9.57 23.35 -31.41
N ILE A 277 -10.01 24.28 -30.56
CA ILE A 277 -10.96 24.02 -29.47
C ILE A 277 -12.29 23.51 -30.03
N ASN A 278 -12.80 24.12 -31.09
CA ASN A 278 -14.03 23.68 -31.75
C ASN A 278 -13.91 22.27 -32.31
N TYR A 279 -12.76 21.94 -32.93
CA TYR A 279 -12.47 20.59 -33.40
C TYR A 279 -12.50 19.58 -32.25
N ILE A 280 -11.79 19.84 -31.14
CA ILE A 280 -11.76 18.97 -29.96
C ILE A 280 -13.17 18.80 -29.37
N THR A 281 -13.96 19.88 -29.31
CA THR A 281 -15.34 19.87 -28.79
C THR A 281 -16.21 18.86 -29.53
N THR A 282 -16.07 18.74 -30.86
CA THR A 282 -16.83 17.73 -31.64
C THR A 282 -16.43 16.28 -31.33
N LYS A 283 -15.22 16.07 -30.81
CA LYS A 283 -14.62 14.75 -30.51
C LYS A 283 -14.69 14.37 -29.03
N ILE A 284 -15.19 15.25 -28.17
CA ILE A 284 -15.41 14.93 -26.76
C ILE A 284 -16.70 14.12 -26.63
N LYS A 285 -16.64 13.02 -25.87
CA LYS A 285 -17.84 12.27 -25.51
C LYS A 285 -18.73 13.17 -24.67
N ALA A 286 -19.93 13.47 -25.17
CA ALA A 286 -20.95 14.16 -24.40
C ALA A 286 -21.09 13.47 -23.03
N ARG A 287 -20.97 14.24 -21.94
CA ARG A 287 -21.26 13.70 -20.60
C ARG A 287 -22.70 13.20 -20.63
N LYS A 288 -22.91 11.88 -20.52
CA LYS A 288 -24.22 11.36 -20.13
C LYS A 288 -24.46 11.88 -18.71
N TYR A 289 -25.17 13.00 -18.60
CA TYR A 289 -25.80 13.44 -17.37
C TYR A 289 -26.76 12.32 -16.94
N GLY A 290 -26.27 11.44 -16.07
CA GLY A 290 -26.95 10.18 -15.75
C GLY A 290 -26.02 9.15 -15.11
N GLY A 291 -25.24 9.56 -14.11
CA GLY A 291 -24.68 8.62 -13.15
C GLY A 291 -25.68 8.42 -12.01
N PRO A 292 -25.82 7.21 -11.41
CA PRO A 292 -26.82 6.93 -10.37
C PRO A 292 -26.65 7.72 -9.05
N TYR A 293 -25.64 8.59 -8.96
CA TYR A 293 -25.34 9.45 -7.80
C TYR A 293 -25.01 10.89 -8.20
N GLY A 294 -25.22 11.28 -9.47
CA GLY A 294 -25.12 12.66 -9.90
C GLY A 294 -26.47 13.33 -9.71
N VAL A 295 -26.55 14.24 -8.76
CA VAL A 295 -27.65 15.21 -8.68
C VAL A 295 -27.84 15.79 -10.08
N ALA A 296 -29.06 15.70 -10.62
CA ALA A 296 -29.48 16.56 -11.70
C ALA A 296 -29.36 17.99 -11.16
N ALA A 297 -28.20 18.62 -11.38
CA ALA A 297 -28.06 20.03 -11.09
C ALA A 297 -29.08 20.72 -11.99
N SER A 298 -30.16 21.20 -11.38
CA SER A 298 -31.17 22.04 -11.99
C SER A 298 -30.62 23.43 -12.32
N SER A 299 -29.32 23.55 -12.57
CA SER A 299 -28.72 24.73 -13.15
C SER A 299 -28.83 24.61 -14.68
N ASN A 300 -29.94 25.09 -15.21
CA ASN A 300 -30.13 25.44 -16.63
C ASN A 300 -29.21 26.61 -17.03
N ILE A 301 -27.91 26.54 -16.74
CA ILE A 301 -26.92 27.41 -17.37
C ILE A 301 -26.26 26.54 -18.43
N PRO A 302 -26.56 26.75 -19.73
CA PRO A 302 -25.82 26.08 -20.79
C PRO A 302 -24.38 26.58 -20.72
N VAL A 303 -23.50 25.80 -20.09
CA VAL A 303 -22.07 26.03 -20.18
C VAL A 303 -21.73 25.96 -21.67
N PRO A 304 -21.13 27.02 -22.27
CA PRO A 304 -20.79 26.99 -23.69
C PRO A 304 -19.93 25.76 -24.00
N LYS A 305 -20.23 25.06 -25.09
CA LYS A 305 -19.57 23.79 -25.45
C LYS A 305 -18.04 23.92 -25.53
N GLU A 306 -17.55 25.11 -25.86
CA GLU A 306 -16.12 25.45 -25.91
C GLU A 306 -15.42 25.29 -24.53
N HIS A 307 -16.13 25.56 -23.43
CA HIS A 307 -15.59 25.34 -22.09
C HIS A 307 -15.40 23.86 -21.76
N GLU A 308 -16.11 22.93 -22.43
CA GLU A 308 -15.89 21.49 -22.22
C GLU A 308 -14.51 21.05 -22.76
N ALA A 309 -14.07 21.62 -23.87
CA ALA A 309 -12.73 21.36 -24.42
C ALA A 309 -11.64 21.98 -23.53
N VAL A 310 -11.86 23.19 -23.02
CA VAL A 310 -10.93 23.83 -22.06
C VAL A 310 -10.88 23.05 -20.74
N ASP A 311 -12.01 22.55 -20.22
CA ASP A 311 -12.05 21.68 -19.03
C ASP A 311 -11.37 20.32 -19.30
N PHE A 312 -11.49 19.79 -20.52
CA PHE A 312 -10.76 18.59 -20.91
C PHE A 312 -9.24 18.82 -20.85
N LEU A 313 -8.75 19.92 -21.46
CA LEU A 313 -7.32 20.24 -21.50
C LEU A 313 -6.76 20.62 -20.13
N SER A 314 -7.52 21.33 -19.29
CA SER A 314 -7.10 21.76 -17.95
C SER A 314 -7.22 20.65 -16.90
N THR A 315 -8.32 19.92 -16.86
CA THR A 315 -8.64 19.01 -15.74
C THR A 315 -8.49 17.52 -16.09
N SER A 316 -8.53 17.14 -17.37
CA SER A 316 -8.59 15.73 -17.77
C SER A 316 -7.29 15.22 -18.38
N MET A 317 -6.77 15.92 -19.39
CA MET A 317 -5.50 15.59 -20.02
C MET A 317 -4.33 15.91 -19.08
N ILE A 318 -3.48 14.92 -18.84
CA ILE A 318 -2.24 15.05 -18.05
C ILE A 318 -2.51 15.82 -16.74
N CYS A 319 -3.47 15.30 -15.95
CA CYS A 319 -4.09 16.06 -14.86
C CYS A 319 -3.15 16.37 -13.69
N HIS A 320 -1.98 15.73 -13.62
CA HIS A 320 -1.00 15.96 -12.57
C HIS A 320 -0.22 17.27 -12.77
N ILE A 321 -0.16 17.81 -14.00
CA ILE A 321 0.49 19.10 -14.26
C ILE A 321 -0.52 20.21 -13.97
N PRO A 322 -0.24 21.10 -13.01
CA PRO A 322 -1.13 22.20 -12.68
C PRO A 322 -1.20 23.21 -13.83
N CYS A 323 -2.40 23.73 -14.08
CA CYS A 323 -2.65 24.85 -14.98
C CYS A 323 -3.17 26.04 -14.17
N ASN A 324 -2.26 26.78 -13.54
CA ASN A 324 -2.62 28.00 -12.84
C ASN A 324 -3.07 29.04 -13.88
N ASP A 325 -4.20 29.69 -13.65
CA ASP A 325 -4.76 30.78 -14.47
C ASP A 325 -4.99 30.46 -15.96
N GLY A 326 -5.16 29.18 -16.31
CA GLY A 326 -5.37 28.76 -17.70
C GLY A 326 -4.10 28.76 -18.56
N ASN A 327 -2.90 28.87 -17.98
CA ASN A 327 -1.65 28.72 -18.71
C ASN A 327 -1.38 27.24 -19.04
N PHE A 328 -1.39 26.91 -20.34
CA PHE A 328 -1.15 25.54 -20.82
C PHE A 328 0.31 25.27 -21.22
N LYS A 329 1.22 26.25 -21.10
CA LYS A 329 2.61 26.12 -21.55
C LYS A 329 3.31 24.88 -20.98
N MET A 330 3.21 24.64 -19.68
CA MET A 330 3.85 23.47 -19.04
C MET A 330 3.27 22.14 -19.55
N LYS A 331 1.97 22.07 -19.83
CA LYS A 331 1.34 20.89 -20.44
C LYS A 331 1.77 20.70 -21.88
N ALA A 332 1.89 21.77 -22.64
CA ALA A 332 2.41 21.72 -24.01
C ALA A 332 3.86 21.20 -24.02
N ILE A 333 4.72 21.70 -23.13
CA ILE A 333 6.10 21.21 -22.99
C ILE A 333 6.13 19.72 -22.68
N PHE A 334 5.31 19.27 -21.73
CA PHE A 334 5.28 17.86 -21.35
C PHE A 334 4.71 16.96 -22.46
N LEU A 335 3.71 17.42 -23.21
CA LEU A 335 3.22 16.72 -24.40
C LEU A 335 4.30 16.64 -25.50
N GLY A 336 5.09 17.70 -25.66
CA GLY A 336 6.25 17.75 -26.56
C GLY A 336 7.28 16.71 -26.18
N LEU A 337 7.59 16.62 -24.88
CA LEU A 337 8.50 15.61 -24.34
C LEU A 337 7.98 14.18 -24.55
N MET A 338 6.68 13.92 -24.30
CA MET A 338 6.07 12.61 -24.56
C MET A 338 6.22 12.22 -26.03
N THR A 339 5.98 13.17 -26.94
CA THR A 339 6.12 12.96 -28.39
C THR A 339 7.58 12.75 -28.78
N ARG A 340 8.52 13.53 -28.23
CA ARG A 340 9.96 13.38 -28.44
C ARG A 340 10.43 11.98 -28.02
N ARG A 341 10.08 11.54 -26.81
CA ARG A 341 10.44 10.21 -26.31
C ARG A 341 9.90 9.10 -27.20
N LEU A 342 8.70 9.26 -27.73
CA LEU A 342 8.12 8.33 -28.69
C LEU A 342 8.92 8.27 -30.00
N ILE A 343 9.31 9.43 -30.56
CA ILE A 343 10.16 9.50 -31.77
C ILE A 343 11.54 8.88 -31.52
N GLN A 344 12.15 9.13 -30.36
CA GLN A 344 13.43 8.52 -29.98
C GLN A 344 13.38 6.99 -29.99
N ALA A 345 12.30 6.41 -29.48
CA ALA A 345 12.09 4.96 -29.52
C ALA A 345 11.76 4.43 -30.92
N GLU A 346 11.13 5.23 -31.79
CA GLU A 346 10.90 4.90 -33.21
C GLU A 346 12.21 4.88 -34.01
N LEU A 347 13.11 5.82 -33.72
CA LEU A 347 14.46 5.90 -34.31
C LEU A 347 15.46 4.91 -33.72
N GLY A 348 15.09 4.20 -32.63
CA GLY A 348 15.98 3.28 -31.93
C GLY A 348 17.07 3.94 -31.08
N GLU A 349 16.93 5.23 -30.74
CA GLU A 349 17.86 5.94 -29.84
C GLU A 349 17.65 5.57 -28.37
N CYS A 350 16.45 5.09 -28.02
CA CYS A 350 16.09 4.65 -26.67
C CYS A 350 15.34 3.31 -26.71
N ASP A 351 15.69 2.42 -25.79
CA ASP A 351 14.96 1.18 -25.57
C ASP A 351 13.56 1.43 -24.97
N LEU A 352 12.70 0.42 -25.08
CA LEU A 352 11.39 0.43 -24.43
C LEU A 352 11.55 0.40 -22.91
N ASP A 353 10.70 1.15 -22.20
CA ASP A 353 10.76 1.19 -20.73
C ASP A 353 10.27 -0.17 -20.15
N ASP A 354 11.09 -0.77 -19.28
CA ASP A 354 10.69 -1.98 -18.55
C ASP A 354 9.68 -1.62 -17.44
N ARG A 355 8.48 -2.17 -17.58
CA ARG A 355 7.39 -2.01 -16.59
C ARG A 355 7.66 -2.77 -15.30
N ASP A 356 8.48 -3.81 -15.37
CA ASP A 356 8.72 -4.68 -14.25
C ASP A 356 9.82 -4.16 -13.32
N PHE A 357 10.69 -3.26 -13.82
CA PHE A 357 11.71 -2.56 -13.05
C PHE A 357 11.14 -1.90 -11.79
N TYR A 358 11.72 -2.20 -10.63
CA TYR A 358 11.14 -1.79 -9.35
C TYR A 358 11.17 -0.28 -9.09
N GLY A 359 12.07 0.47 -9.73
CA GLY A 359 12.03 1.94 -9.68
C GLY A 359 10.80 2.56 -10.35
N ASN A 360 10.14 1.79 -11.23
CA ASN A 360 8.86 2.12 -11.87
C ASN A 360 7.65 1.58 -11.12
N LYS A 361 7.86 0.89 -9.99
CA LYS A 361 6.80 0.33 -9.15
C LYS A 361 6.71 1.11 -7.84
N ARG A 362 5.53 1.06 -7.22
CA ARG A 362 5.19 1.66 -5.94
C ARG A 362 4.36 0.68 -5.14
N LEU A 363 4.57 0.66 -3.83
CA LEU A 363 3.86 -0.18 -2.90
C LEU A 363 2.81 0.66 -2.17
N GLU A 364 1.53 0.36 -2.38
CA GLU A 364 0.45 0.93 -1.58
C GLU A 364 0.28 0.12 -0.29
N LEU A 365 0.53 0.80 0.83
CA LEU A 365 0.41 0.26 2.18
C LEU A 365 -1.03 0.35 2.72
N ALA A 366 -1.22 -0.22 3.91
CA ALA A 366 -2.52 -0.23 4.59
C ALA A 366 -3.10 1.18 4.83
N GLY A 367 -2.27 2.15 5.26
CA GLY A 367 -2.71 3.53 5.50
C GLY A 367 -3.16 4.22 4.23
N SER A 368 -2.34 4.17 3.17
CA SER A 368 -2.67 4.80 1.88
C SER A 368 -3.94 4.23 1.25
N LEU A 369 -4.18 2.92 1.36
CA LEU A 369 -5.43 2.31 0.92
C LEU A 369 -6.62 2.83 1.73
N LEU A 370 -6.52 2.80 3.07
CA LEU A 370 -7.55 3.31 3.97
C LEU A 370 -7.86 4.79 3.75
N SER A 371 -6.84 5.58 3.42
CA SER A 371 -6.96 6.98 3.03
C SER A 371 -7.90 7.18 1.85
N LEU A 372 -7.67 6.43 0.76
CA LEU A 372 -8.52 6.46 -0.42
C LEU A 372 -9.96 6.03 -0.12
N LEU A 373 -10.14 5.00 0.71
CA LEU A 373 -11.48 4.52 1.10
C LEU A 373 -12.19 5.55 1.98
N PHE A 374 -11.49 6.11 2.97
CA PHE A 374 -12.03 7.12 3.87
C PHE A 374 -12.43 8.38 3.11
N GLU A 375 -11.57 8.88 2.21
CA GLU A 375 -11.90 10.02 1.36
C GLU A 375 -13.14 9.74 0.49
N ASP A 376 -13.30 8.50 0.02
CA ASP A 376 -14.48 8.14 -0.75
C ASP A 376 -15.77 8.14 0.07
N VAL A 377 -15.72 7.49 1.22
CA VAL A 377 -16.83 7.40 2.16
C VAL A 377 -17.18 8.78 2.73
N PHE A 378 -16.19 9.64 3.00
CA PHE A 378 -16.38 10.98 3.53
C PHE A 378 -17.05 11.91 2.52
N LYS A 379 -16.66 11.90 1.23
CA LYS A 379 -17.39 12.69 0.22
C LYS A 379 -18.80 12.16 -0.02
N ARG A 380 -19.02 10.84 0.04
CA ARG A 380 -20.38 10.26 -0.03
C ARG A 380 -21.24 10.71 1.15
N PHE A 381 -20.68 10.73 2.36
CA PHE A 381 -21.34 11.26 3.56
C PHE A 381 -21.69 12.74 3.38
N ASN A 382 -20.76 13.56 2.89
CA ASN A 382 -21.00 14.98 2.62
C ASN A 382 -22.06 15.21 1.53
N SER A 383 -22.07 14.40 0.47
CA SER A 383 -23.08 14.47 -0.59
C SER A 383 -24.47 14.09 -0.08
N GLU A 384 -24.56 13.11 0.81
CA GLU A 384 -25.81 12.77 1.44
C GLU A 384 -26.30 13.85 2.40
N LEU A 385 -25.42 14.45 3.20
CA LEU A 385 -25.76 15.60 4.04
C LEU A 385 -26.24 16.78 3.21
N LYS A 386 -25.57 17.08 2.09
CA LYS A 386 -26.00 18.10 1.13
C LYS A 386 -27.41 17.81 0.62
N ARG A 387 -27.67 16.57 0.16
CA ARG A 387 -29.00 16.15 -0.31
C ARG A 387 -30.08 16.30 0.76
N VAL A 388 -29.77 15.94 2.00
CA VAL A 388 -30.71 16.12 3.13
C VAL A 388 -30.95 17.60 3.41
N ALA A 389 -29.92 18.44 3.38
CA ALA A 389 -30.05 19.89 3.53
C ALA A 389 -30.92 20.49 2.42
N ASP A 390 -30.66 20.17 1.15
CA ASP A 390 -31.44 20.70 0.02
C ASP A 390 -32.91 20.27 0.08
N ASN A 391 -33.19 19.00 0.42
CA ASN A 391 -34.56 18.48 0.55
C ASN A 391 -35.34 19.07 1.73
N SER A 392 -34.64 19.38 2.83
CA SER A 392 -35.28 19.90 4.04
C SER A 392 -35.43 21.42 4.00
N LEU A 393 -34.48 22.14 3.42
CA LEU A 393 -34.53 23.59 3.22
C LEU A 393 -35.44 23.98 2.04
N GLY A 394 -35.62 23.10 1.05
CA GLY A 394 -36.59 23.28 -0.03
C GLY A 394 -38.05 23.13 0.39
N LYS A 395 -38.32 22.61 1.60
CA LYS A 395 -39.65 22.56 2.20
C LYS A 395 -39.77 23.66 3.25
N THR A 396 -40.86 24.42 3.24
CA THR A 396 -41.11 25.48 4.23
C THR A 396 -41.45 24.85 5.60
N LEU A 397 -40.42 24.47 6.35
CA LEU A 397 -40.54 23.98 7.72
C LEU A 397 -40.44 25.17 8.70
N ALA A 398 -41.33 25.22 9.70
CA ALA A 398 -41.32 26.27 10.73
C ALA A 398 -40.10 26.18 11.68
N ALA A 399 -39.43 25.03 11.74
CA ALA A 399 -38.26 24.81 12.60
C ALA A 399 -36.95 24.92 11.80
N PRO A 400 -35.95 25.67 12.30
CA PRO A 400 -34.65 25.74 11.63
C PRO A 400 -33.96 24.38 11.68
N LEU A 401 -33.50 23.91 10.51
CA LEU A 401 -32.82 22.62 10.34
C LEU A 401 -31.61 22.50 11.27
N ASP A 402 -31.56 21.40 12.03
CA ASP A 402 -30.37 20.98 12.77
C ASP A 402 -29.71 19.80 12.04
N ILE A 403 -28.69 20.09 11.23
CA ILE A 403 -28.01 19.09 10.38
C ILE A 403 -27.37 17.96 11.21
N VAL A 404 -27.03 18.22 12.47
CA VAL A 404 -26.40 17.26 13.38
C VAL A 404 -27.30 16.05 13.63
N LYS A 405 -28.62 16.23 13.66
CA LYS A 405 -29.58 15.12 13.84
C LYS A 405 -29.63 14.17 12.64
N HIS A 406 -29.16 14.64 11.48
CA HIS A 406 -29.14 13.87 10.24
C HIS A 406 -27.77 13.26 9.92
N MET A 407 -26.77 13.45 10.78
CA MET A 407 -25.46 12.81 10.64
C MET A 407 -25.53 11.33 11.03
N ARG A 408 -25.71 10.46 10.03
CA ARG A 408 -25.78 9.01 10.23
C ARG A 408 -24.39 8.40 10.38
N GLN A 409 -24.06 7.98 11.59
CA GLN A 409 -22.77 7.36 11.94
C GLN A 409 -22.52 6.00 11.26
N ASP A 410 -23.61 5.31 10.91
CA ASP A 410 -23.59 3.96 10.34
C ASP A 410 -22.95 3.90 8.97
N LEU A 411 -23.07 4.97 8.16
CA LEU A 411 -22.56 4.99 6.79
C LEU A 411 -21.03 4.76 6.76
N ILE A 412 -20.29 5.51 7.59
CA ILE A 412 -18.84 5.42 7.64
C ILE A 412 -18.42 4.07 8.24
N THR A 413 -19.02 3.72 9.37
CA THR A 413 -18.67 2.52 10.14
C THR A 413 -18.90 1.24 9.32
N HIS A 414 -20.06 1.10 8.67
CA HIS A 414 -20.37 -0.06 7.84
C HIS A 414 -19.52 -0.12 6.57
N ALA A 415 -19.27 1.01 5.90
CA ALA A 415 -18.46 1.02 4.68
C ALA A 415 -17.04 0.50 4.94
N ILE A 416 -16.38 1.01 6.00
CA ILE A 416 -15.00 0.60 6.33
C ILE A 416 -14.98 -0.85 6.87
N SER A 417 -15.90 -1.20 7.78
CA SER A 417 -15.95 -2.56 8.35
C SER A 417 -16.25 -3.62 7.30
N ASN A 418 -17.15 -3.34 6.34
CA ASN A 418 -17.48 -4.26 5.26
C ASN A 418 -16.33 -4.39 4.26
N ALA A 419 -15.65 -3.29 3.90
CA ALA A 419 -14.49 -3.33 3.03
C ALA A 419 -13.35 -4.18 3.64
N LEU A 420 -13.08 -4.02 4.94
CA LEU A 420 -12.07 -4.82 5.64
C LEU A 420 -12.47 -6.28 5.83
N SER A 421 -13.75 -6.55 6.12
CA SER A 421 -14.25 -7.91 6.34
C SER A 421 -14.28 -8.74 5.05
N THR A 422 -14.77 -8.16 3.96
CA THR A 422 -14.94 -8.83 2.65
C THR A 422 -13.69 -8.79 1.80
N GLY A 423 -12.80 -7.80 2.01
CA GLY A 423 -11.62 -7.58 1.19
C GLY A 423 -11.91 -6.98 -0.18
N ASN A 424 -13.14 -6.53 -0.42
CA ASN A 424 -13.57 -5.89 -1.66
C ASN A 424 -13.55 -4.36 -1.49
N TRP A 425 -12.69 -3.70 -2.25
CA TRP A 425 -12.51 -2.25 -2.25
C TRP A 425 -13.08 -1.70 -3.54
N ILE A 426 -14.33 -1.23 -3.47
CA ILE A 426 -15.08 -0.70 -4.60
C ILE A 426 -15.18 0.81 -4.45
N ILE A 427 -14.27 1.51 -5.13
CA ILE A 427 -14.25 2.97 -5.18
C ILE A 427 -14.71 3.42 -6.56
N LYS A 428 -16.01 3.72 -6.66
CA LYS A 428 -16.67 4.13 -7.93
C LYS A 428 -16.03 5.37 -8.55
N ARG A 429 -15.58 6.32 -7.72
CA ARG A 429 -14.95 7.57 -8.17
C ARG A 429 -13.73 7.33 -9.07
N PHE A 430 -12.86 6.42 -8.65
CA PHE A 430 -11.63 6.09 -9.38
C PHE A 430 -11.82 4.90 -10.34
N ARG A 431 -13.06 4.40 -10.49
CA ARG A 431 -13.37 3.14 -11.20
C ARG A 431 -12.43 2.01 -10.77
N MET A 432 -12.16 1.96 -9.47
CA MET A 432 -11.23 1.02 -8.89
C MET A 432 -12.02 -0.06 -8.18
N GLU A 433 -11.93 -1.27 -8.72
CA GLU A 433 -12.53 -2.47 -8.17
C GLU A 433 -11.40 -3.43 -7.86
N ARG A 434 -11.02 -3.50 -6.58
CA ARG A 434 -9.99 -4.42 -6.10
C ARG A 434 -10.62 -5.48 -5.22
N HIS A 435 -10.32 -6.74 -5.54
CA HIS A 435 -10.77 -7.91 -4.80
C HIS A 435 -9.61 -8.54 -4.05
N GLY A 436 -9.88 -9.11 -2.87
CA GLY A 436 -8.89 -9.85 -2.11
C GLY A 436 -7.76 -9.00 -1.51
N VAL A 437 -7.99 -7.71 -1.29
CA VAL A 437 -7.01 -6.80 -0.67
C VAL A 437 -6.76 -7.17 0.79
N THR A 438 -7.80 -7.61 1.50
CA THR A 438 -7.69 -8.12 2.87
C THR A 438 -7.79 -9.64 2.90
N GLN A 439 -7.02 -10.25 3.80
CA GLN A 439 -7.04 -11.70 4.04
C GLN A 439 -7.10 -11.98 5.53
N VAL A 440 -7.58 -13.16 5.90
CA VAL A 440 -7.54 -13.62 7.30
C VAL A 440 -6.10 -13.98 7.64
N LEU A 441 -5.60 -13.49 8.77
CA LEU A 441 -4.24 -13.77 9.20
C LEU A 441 -4.04 -15.27 9.46
N SER A 442 -3.04 -15.87 8.83
CA SER A 442 -2.69 -17.28 9.04
C SER A 442 -1.97 -17.44 10.37
N ARG A 443 -2.60 -18.15 11.31
CA ARG A 443 -2.05 -18.48 12.64
C ARG A 443 -1.60 -19.94 12.76
N LEU A 444 -1.13 -20.56 11.67
CA LEU A 444 -0.58 -21.93 11.72
C LEU A 444 0.69 -22.00 12.59
N SER A 445 1.56 -21.00 12.48
CA SER A 445 2.78 -20.85 13.26
C SER A 445 3.10 -19.37 13.43
N TYR A 446 4.02 -19.05 14.35
CA TYR A 446 4.55 -17.70 14.53
C TYR A 446 5.08 -17.11 13.21
N ILE A 447 5.84 -17.91 12.45
CA ILE A 447 6.42 -17.52 11.16
C ILE A 447 5.34 -17.32 10.09
N SER A 448 4.26 -18.11 10.12
CA SER A 448 3.13 -17.93 9.20
C SER A 448 2.52 -16.54 9.32
N ALA A 449 2.34 -16.08 10.56
CA ALA A 449 1.82 -14.74 10.84
C ALA A 449 2.81 -13.67 10.34
N LEU A 450 4.08 -13.77 10.70
CA LEU A 450 5.10 -12.80 10.32
C LEU A 450 5.30 -12.73 8.79
N GLY A 451 5.39 -13.87 8.11
CA GLY A 451 5.50 -13.95 6.65
C GLY A 451 4.23 -13.58 5.89
N MET A 452 3.09 -13.40 6.57
CA MET A 452 1.90 -12.81 5.97
C MET A 452 1.89 -11.28 6.10
N MET A 453 2.49 -10.74 7.15
CA MET A 453 2.63 -9.30 7.36
C MET A 453 3.61 -8.63 6.40
N THR A 454 4.64 -9.34 5.92
CA THR A 454 5.65 -8.81 4.98
C THR A 454 5.32 -9.08 3.51
N ARG A 455 4.11 -9.57 3.23
CA ARG A 455 3.72 -10.07 1.92
C ARG A 455 3.24 -8.95 1.01
N ILE A 456 3.78 -8.95 -0.20
CA ILE A 456 3.39 -8.07 -1.30
C ILE A 456 2.60 -8.89 -2.33
N ASN A 457 1.48 -8.34 -2.76
CA ASN A 457 0.66 -8.90 -3.81
C ASN A 457 0.75 -8.01 -5.06
N SER A 458 1.02 -8.63 -6.21
CA SER A 458 0.96 -7.96 -7.50
C SER A 458 -0.48 -7.80 -7.99
N THR A 459 -0.76 -6.72 -8.71
CA THR A 459 -2.09 -6.43 -9.28
C THR A 459 -2.46 -7.29 -10.49
N PHE A 460 -1.51 -8.06 -11.04
CA PHE A 460 -1.80 -8.90 -12.19
C PHE A 460 -2.77 -10.04 -11.86
N GLU A 461 -3.72 -10.28 -12.75
CA GLU A 461 -4.60 -11.43 -12.64
C GLU A 461 -3.80 -12.74 -12.75
N LYS A 462 -4.01 -13.63 -11.78
CA LYS A 462 -3.30 -14.91 -11.69
C LYS A 462 -3.52 -15.83 -12.88
N THR A 463 -4.65 -15.68 -13.56
CA THR A 463 -5.06 -16.48 -14.74
C THR A 463 -4.15 -16.24 -15.94
N ARG A 464 -3.53 -15.06 -16.04
CA ARG A 464 -2.66 -14.73 -17.16
C ARG A 464 -1.28 -15.37 -16.96
N LYS A 465 -0.93 -16.34 -17.80
CA LYS A 465 0.36 -17.06 -17.81
C LYS A 465 1.48 -16.25 -18.47
N VAL A 466 1.71 -15.00 -18.04
CA VAL A 466 2.84 -14.18 -18.52
C VAL A 466 4.04 -14.43 -17.63
N SER A 467 5.18 -14.80 -18.22
CA SER A 467 6.43 -15.10 -17.49
C SER A 467 7.22 -13.86 -17.07
N GLY A 468 7.11 -12.74 -17.81
CA GLY A 468 7.82 -11.48 -17.56
C GLY A 468 7.74 -11.01 -16.09
N PRO A 469 6.55 -10.62 -15.58
CA PRO A 469 6.40 -10.10 -14.22
C PRO A 469 6.62 -11.15 -13.11
N ARG A 470 6.59 -12.44 -13.46
CA ARG A 470 6.79 -13.56 -12.53
C ARG A 470 8.27 -13.89 -12.32
N SER A 471 9.11 -13.52 -13.27
CA SER A 471 10.54 -13.78 -13.18
C SER A 471 11.18 -12.86 -12.14
N LEU A 472 12.20 -13.38 -11.45
CA LEU A 472 12.99 -12.59 -10.51
C LEU A 472 13.84 -11.59 -11.30
N GLN A 473 13.62 -10.29 -11.04
CA GLN A 473 14.40 -9.25 -11.68
C GLN A 473 15.60 -8.83 -10.83
N PRO A 474 16.76 -8.49 -11.43
CA PRO A 474 17.91 -7.96 -10.70
C PRO A 474 17.62 -6.67 -9.93
N SER A 475 16.66 -5.87 -10.39
CA SER A 475 16.21 -4.62 -9.72
C SER A 475 15.66 -4.84 -8.31
N GLN A 476 15.35 -6.09 -7.93
CA GLN A 476 14.82 -6.47 -6.62
C GLN A 476 15.91 -6.68 -5.56
N TRP A 477 17.20 -6.60 -5.92
CA TRP A 477 18.32 -6.84 -5.01
C TRP A 477 18.20 -6.06 -3.71
N GLY A 478 18.22 -6.77 -2.58
CA GLY A 478 18.14 -6.20 -1.24
C GLY A 478 16.76 -5.64 -0.83
N MET A 479 15.82 -5.50 -1.77
CA MET A 479 14.48 -4.96 -1.49
C MET A 479 13.46 -6.07 -1.24
N LEU A 480 13.48 -7.11 -2.07
CA LEU A 480 12.60 -8.28 -1.97
C LEU A 480 13.40 -9.56 -1.78
N CYS A 481 12.79 -10.53 -1.11
CA CYS A 481 13.39 -11.83 -0.92
C CYS A 481 13.38 -12.63 -2.24
N PRO A 482 14.53 -13.18 -2.68
CA PRO A 482 14.61 -13.93 -3.95
C PRO A 482 13.92 -15.30 -3.88
N SER A 483 13.88 -15.94 -2.71
CA SER A 483 13.34 -17.31 -2.54
C SER A 483 11.92 -17.39 -2.00
N ASP A 484 11.41 -16.34 -1.33
CA ASP A 484 10.14 -16.43 -0.60
C ASP A 484 8.94 -16.06 -1.50
N THR A 485 8.61 -17.01 -2.38
CA THR A 485 7.41 -17.02 -3.24
C THR A 485 6.66 -18.33 -3.01
N PRO A 486 5.32 -18.33 -3.01
CA PRO A 486 4.57 -19.59 -3.03
C PRO A 486 4.78 -20.32 -4.36
N GLU A 487 4.68 -21.65 -4.31
CA GLU A 487 4.61 -22.50 -5.49
C GLU A 487 3.19 -22.49 -6.09
N GLY A 488 3.07 -22.74 -7.39
CA GLY A 488 1.79 -22.81 -8.12
C GLY A 488 1.40 -21.51 -8.83
N GLU A 489 0.09 -21.26 -8.95
CA GLU A 489 -0.45 -20.14 -9.75
C GLU A 489 0.01 -18.75 -9.31
N ALA A 490 0.40 -18.61 -8.04
CA ALA A 490 0.81 -17.35 -7.42
C ALA A 490 2.32 -17.12 -7.49
N CYS A 491 3.08 -18.06 -8.06
CA CYS A 491 4.53 -17.96 -8.18
C CYS A 491 4.95 -16.68 -8.92
N GLY A 492 5.83 -15.91 -8.29
CA GLY A 492 6.34 -14.64 -8.79
C GLY A 492 5.38 -13.46 -8.71
N LEU A 493 4.11 -13.66 -8.35
CA LEU A 493 3.12 -12.59 -8.15
C LEU A 493 2.96 -12.21 -6.68
N VAL A 494 3.12 -13.20 -5.79
CA VAL A 494 3.16 -12.98 -4.35
C VAL A 494 4.61 -13.05 -3.91
N LYS A 495 5.11 -11.96 -3.33
CA LYS A 495 6.50 -11.79 -2.94
C LYS A 495 6.57 -11.37 -1.48
N ASN A 496 7.76 -11.40 -0.90
CA ASN A 496 7.99 -10.90 0.45
C ASN A 496 9.15 -9.90 0.47
N LEU A 497 9.08 -8.96 1.39
CA LEU A 497 10.15 -8.00 1.64
C LEU A 497 11.42 -8.69 2.17
N ALA A 498 12.57 -8.11 1.83
CA ALA A 498 13.85 -8.44 2.46
C ALA A 498 13.93 -7.85 3.88
N LEU A 499 14.93 -8.25 4.68
CA LEU A 499 14.96 -7.98 6.12
C LEU A 499 15.10 -6.49 6.48
N ILE A 500 15.96 -5.75 5.77
CA ILE A 500 16.25 -4.32 6.03
C ILE A 500 15.63 -3.39 4.97
N SER A 501 14.59 -3.85 4.31
CA SER A 501 13.83 -3.05 3.35
C SER A 501 12.90 -2.08 4.08
N HIS A 502 12.81 -0.84 3.59
CA HIS A 502 11.94 0.21 4.12
C HIS A 502 11.03 0.73 3.01
N ILE A 503 9.76 1.00 3.32
CA ILE A 503 8.82 1.62 2.39
C ILE A 503 8.62 3.07 2.84
N THR A 504 8.82 3.99 1.91
CA THR A 504 8.70 5.44 2.17
C THR A 504 7.25 5.88 2.33
N THR A 505 7.03 6.88 3.16
CA THR A 505 5.78 7.67 3.21
C THR A 505 5.94 8.95 2.41
N ASP A 506 4.84 9.63 2.09
CA ASP A 506 4.90 10.91 1.38
C ASP A 506 5.66 11.96 2.21
N SER A 507 6.52 12.73 1.54
CA SER A 507 7.29 13.83 2.12
C SER A 507 6.94 15.15 1.43
N ASP A 508 7.17 16.29 2.11
CA ASP A 508 6.84 17.60 1.56
C ASP A 508 7.78 17.97 0.39
N GLU A 509 7.19 18.35 -0.75
CA GLU A 509 7.91 18.70 -1.97
C GLU A 509 8.49 20.12 -1.94
N ARG A 510 7.93 21.02 -1.11
CA ARG A 510 8.27 22.45 -1.10
C ARG A 510 9.75 22.74 -0.77
N PRO A 511 10.36 22.10 0.26
CA PRO A 511 11.78 22.29 0.55
C PRO A 511 12.68 21.81 -0.61
N VAL A 512 12.29 20.73 -1.29
CA VAL A 512 13.01 20.19 -2.44
C VAL A 512 13.00 21.19 -3.59
N LEU A 513 11.83 21.75 -3.93
CA LEU A 513 11.70 22.77 -4.98
C LEU A 513 12.59 23.99 -4.71
N ARG A 514 12.59 24.49 -3.47
CA ARG A 514 13.44 25.63 -3.07
C ARG A 514 14.93 25.33 -3.25
N LEU A 515 15.36 24.11 -2.87
CA LEU A 515 16.74 23.68 -3.05
C LEU A 515 17.13 23.61 -4.53
N LEU A 516 16.23 23.14 -5.40
CA LEU A 516 16.51 23.04 -6.82
C LEU A 516 16.76 24.39 -7.47
N PHE A 517 15.89 25.37 -7.23
CA PHE A 517 16.11 26.72 -7.75
C PHE A 517 17.40 27.35 -7.22
N ASN A 518 17.71 27.16 -5.93
CA ASN A 518 18.96 27.64 -5.34
C ASN A 518 20.21 26.95 -5.90
N SER A 519 20.08 25.70 -6.36
CA SER A 519 21.20 24.92 -6.92
C SER A 519 21.55 25.29 -8.37
N GLY A 520 20.76 26.18 -9.01
CA GLY A 520 20.94 26.62 -10.39
C GLY A 520 20.01 25.92 -11.40
N VAL A 521 18.86 25.41 -10.95
CA VAL A 521 17.79 24.96 -11.86
C VAL A 521 16.98 26.18 -12.30
N GLU A 522 16.85 26.36 -13.60
CA GLU A 522 16.13 27.49 -14.19
C GLU A 522 14.67 27.10 -14.46
N ASP A 523 13.72 28.00 -14.15
CA ASP A 523 12.29 27.75 -14.31
C ASP A 523 11.88 27.78 -15.80
N LEU A 524 11.24 26.69 -16.26
CA LEU A 524 10.76 26.52 -17.62
C LEU A 524 9.63 27.47 -18.01
N GLN A 525 8.88 28.01 -17.05
CA GLN A 525 7.81 28.97 -17.34
C GLN A 525 8.37 30.23 -18.02
N ASN A 526 9.60 30.63 -17.67
CA ASN A 526 10.24 31.84 -18.19
C ASN A 526 11.07 31.59 -19.46
N MET A 527 11.27 30.33 -19.87
CA MET A 527 12.08 29.99 -21.03
C MET A 527 11.29 29.91 -22.33
N HIS A 528 11.95 30.21 -23.45
CA HIS A 528 11.42 29.91 -24.78
C HIS A 528 11.49 28.40 -25.09
N PHE A 529 10.56 27.89 -25.92
CA PHE A 529 10.45 26.45 -26.24
C PHE A 529 11.75 25.87 -26.83
N SER A 530 12.53 26.67 -27.56
CA SER A 530 13.81 26.25 -28.16
C SER A 530 14.89 25.88 -27.14
N HIS A 531 14.85 26.45 -25.92
CA HIS A 531 15.87 26.20 -24.90
C HIS A 531 15.66 24.87 -24.16
N ILE A 532 14.44 24.33 -24.17
CA ILE A 532 14.03 23.17 -23.36
C ILE A 532 14.79 21.91 -23.77
N ASN A 533 14.97 21.72 -25.08
CA ASN A 533 15.57 20.51 -25.64
C ASN A 533 17.03 20.70 -26.07
N ASN A 534 17.63 21.86 -25.77
CA ASN A 534 19.00 22.17 -26.15
C ASN A 534 19.96 21.06 -25.65
N PRO A 535 20.90 20.57 -26.49
CA PRO A 535 21.88 19.54 -26.13
C PRO A 535 22.63 19.77 -24.82
N ASN A 536 22.96 21.03 -24.50
CA ASN A 536 23.77 21.38 -23.33
C ASN A 536 22.99 21.32 -22.01
N TYR A 537 21.67 21.42 -22.06
CA TYR A 537 20.82 21.44 -20.88
C TYR A 537 20.30 20.04 -20.55
N HIS A 538 20.20 19.77 -19.25
CA HIS A 538 19.59 18.56 -18.69
C HIS A 538 18.26 18.93 -18.04
N GLN A 539 17.27 18.07 -18.21
CA GLN A 539 15.94 18.27 -17.65
C GLN A 539 15.87 17.81 -16.20
N VAL A 540 15.12 18.50 -15.36
CA VAL A 540 14.97 18.17 -13.93
C VAL A 540 13.51 17.86 -13.62
N PHE A 541 13.26 16.64 -13.13
CA PHE A 541 11.94 16.16 -12.73
C PHE A 541 11.83 16.04 -11.21
N LEU A 542 10.68 16.43 -10.67
CA LEU A 542 10.27 16.18 -9.29
C LEU A 542 8.95 15.42 -9.29
N ASN A 543 8.92 14.18 -8.81
CA ASN A 543 7.71 13.33 -8.74
C ASN A 543 6.93 13.22 -10.08
N GLY A 544 7.64 13.33 -11.20
CA GLY A 544 7.06 13.33 -12.55
C GLY A 544 6.74 14.71 -13.12
N LEU A 545 6.72 15.76 -12.31
CA LEU A 545 6.61 17.14 -12.76
C LEU A 545 7.93 17.62 -13.32
N LEU A 546 7.90 18.22 -14.50
CA LEU A 546 9.06 18.87 -15.09
C LEU A 546 9.22 20.27 -14.45
N VAL A 547 10.24 20.44 -13.62
CA VAL A 547 10.45 21.67 -12.84
C VAL A 547 11.26 22.68 -13.64
N GLY A 548 12.36 22.24 -14.26
CA GLY A 548 13.32 23.13 -14.86
C GLY A 548 14.38 22.44 -15.69
N THR A 549 15.36 23.21 -16.16
CA THR A 549 16.57 22.72 -16.82
C THR A 549 17.82 23.19 -16.08
N THR A 550 18.93 22.47 -16.25
CA THR A 550 20.23 22.80 -15.66
C THR A 550 21.37 22.52 -16.63
N LEU A 551 22.40 23.35 -16.60
CA LEU A 551 23.65 23.13 -17.34
C LEU A 551 24.57 22.12 -16.63
N ASP A 552 24.60 22.14 -15.30
CA ASP A 552 25.46 21.26 -14.48
C ASP A 552 24.62 20.32 -13.60
N PRO A 553 24.21 19.15 -14.12
CA PRO A 553 23.46 18.17 -13.35
C PRO A 553 24.26 17.60 -12.17
N ALA A 554 25.61 17.56 -12.25
CA ALA A 554 26.43 17.00 -11.19
C ALA A 554 26.44 17.89 -9.94
N ARG A 555 26.38 19.21 -10.11
CA ARG A 555 26.17 20.15 -9.01
C ARG A 555 24.82 19.95 -8.32
N VAL A 556 23.74 19.78 -9.09
CA VAL A 556 22.39 19.55 -8.53
C VAL A 556 22.35 18.26 -7.71
N VAL A 557 22.86 17.15 -8.27
CA VAL A 557 22.91 15.85 -7.57
C VAL A 557 23.72 15.95 -6.27
N ARG A 558 24.91 16.57 -6.31
CA ARG A 558 25.74 16.77 -5.11
C ARG A 558 25.06 17.65 -4.07
N ALA A 559 24.40 18.73 -4.50
CA ALA A 559 23.68 19.63 -3.59
C ALA A 559 22.57 18.89 -2.84
N VAL A 560 21.73 18.12 -3.56
CA VAL A 560 20.64 17.37 -2.92
C VAL A 560 21.19 16.32 -1.96
N ARG A 561 22.21 15.54 -2.36
CA ARG A 561 22.83 14.54 -1.48
C ARG A 561 23.47 15.16 -0.24
N THR A 562 24.16 16.27 -0.37
CA THR A 562 24.84 16.95 0.77
C THR A 562 23.81 17.48 1.78
N VAL A 563 22.74 18.13 1.30
CA VAL A 563 21.68 18.67 2.18
C VAL A 563 20.86 17.55 2.82
N ARG A 564 20.67 16.42 2.13
CA ARG A 564 20.07 15.19 2.68
C ARG A 564 20.93 14.61 3.80
N ARG A 565 22.24 14.45 3.56
CA ARG A 565 23.19 13.87 4.53
C ARG A 565 23.42 14.75 5.76
N SER A 566 23.11 16.05 5.69
CA SER A 566 23.18 16.95 6.84
C SER A 566 21.87 17.04 7.64
N GLY A 567 20.88 16.19 7.35
CA GLY A 567 19.58 16.16 8.06
C GLY A 567 18.63 17.33 7.77
N LEU A 568 18.95 18.22 6.82
CA LEU A 568 18.11 19.38 6.48
C LEU A 568 16.96 19.02 5.53
N LEU A 569 17.12 17.93 4.79
CA LEU A 569 16.11 17.36 3.90
C LEU A 569 15.81 15.93 4.36
N SER A 570 14.59 15.43 4.13
CA SER A 570 14.27 14.05 4.49
C SER A 570 15.24 13.07 3.82
N GLU A 571 15.66 12.10 4.62
CA GLU A 571 16.55 11.00 4.30
C GLU A 571 16.04 10.13 3.13
N PHE A 572 14.74 10.20 2.81
CA PHE A 572 14.10 9.42 1.75
C PHE A 572 14.01 10.11 0.39
N VAL A 573 14.45 11.38 0.28
CA VAL A 573 14.48 12.05 -1.04
C VAL A 573 15.57 11.41 -1.87
N SER A 574 15.20 10.75 -2.98
CA SER A 574 16.17 10.08 -3.86
C SER A 574 16.47 10.93 -5.09
N VAL A 575 17.70 10.81 -5.59
CA VAL A 575 18.15 11.49 -6.81
C VAL A 575 18.86 10.51 -7.72
N SER A 576 18.39 10.45 -8.97
CA SER A 576 18.99 9.62 -10.03
C SER A 576 19.20 10.43 -11.30
N ARG A 577 20.24 10.11 -12.07
CA ARG A 577 20.63 10.79 -13.31
C ARG A 577 20.61 9.81 -14.47
N SER A 578 19.67 10.01 -15.39
CA SER A 578 19.62 9.27 -16.65
C SER A 578 20.45 9.99 -17.73
N LEU A 579 21.58 9.39 -18.10
CA LEU A 579 22.41 9.88 -19.20
C LEU A 579 21.70 9.79 -20.57
N PRO A 580 21.04 8.67 -20.95
CA PRO A 580 20.38 8.58 -22.26
C PRO A 580 19.26 9.60 -22.43
N LEU A 581 18.49 9.86 -21.37
CA LEU A 581 17.37 10.79 -21.39
C LEU A 581 17.77 12.24 -21.08
N ARG A 582 19.06 12.48 -20.77
CA ARG A 582 19.58 13.79 -20.34
C ARG A 582 18.72 14.42 -19.23
N ALA A 583 18.37 13.62 -18.23
CA ALA A 583 17.43 14.00 -17.20
C ALA A 583 17.92 13.63 -15.79
N VAL A 584 17.63 14.50 -14.82
CA VAL A 584 17.77 14.25 -13.39
C VAL A 584 16.39 14.04 -12.81
N TYR A 585 16.17 12.89 -12.20
CA TYR A 585 14.92 12.53 -11.53
C TYR A 585 15.11 12.64 -10.02
N ILE A 586 14.24 13.41 -9.39
CA ILE A 586 14.17 13.56 -7.94
C ILE A 586 12.81 13.03 -7.50
N ALA A 587 12.83 12.13 -6.52
CA ALA A 587 11.64 11.50 -5.99
C ALA A 587 11.53 11.74 -4.48
N SER A 588 10.40 12.30 -4.08
CA SER A 588 9.98 12.55 -2.70
C SER A 588 8.61 11.90 -2.41
N ASP A 589 8.04 11.20 -3.39
CA ASP A 589 6.78 10.46 -3.28
C ASP A 589 6.92 9.20 -2.40
N GLY A 590 5.82 8.79 -1.78
CA GLY A 590 5.73 7.60 -0.95
C GLY A 590 5.54 6.31 -1.74
N GLY A 591 5.72 5.18 -1.06
CA GLY A 591 5.57 3.84 -1.64
C GLY A 591 6.80 3.34 -2.40
N ARG A 592 7.93 4.06 -2.37
CA ARG A 592 9.23 3.59 -2.87
C ARG A 592 9.88 2.63 -1.89
N LEU A 593 10.63 1.67 -2.41
CA LEU A 593 11.45 0.75 -1.64
C LEU A 593 12.84 1.35 -1.45
N CYS A 594 13.24 1.51 -0.20
CA CYS A 594 14.54 2.01 0.18
C CYS A 594 15.29 1.00 1.04
N ARG A 595 16.61 1.04 0.96
CA ARG A 595 17.51 0.20 1.75
C ARG A 595 18.66 1.05 2.30
N PRO A 596 19.05 0.89 3.57
CA PRO A 596 20.16 1.63 4.14
C PRO A 596 21.51 1.04 3.68
N TYR A 597 22.45 1.91 3.32
CA TYR A 597 23.81 1.58 2.95
C TYR A 597 24.82 2.47 3.68
N LEU A 598 26.04 1.97 3.85
CA LEU A 598 27.14 2.75 4.42
C LEU A 598 27.74 3.66 3.34
N ILE A 599 27.99 4.92 3.68
CA ILE A 599 28.59 5.87 2.75
C ILE A 599 30.11 5.63 2.66
N VAL A 600 30.63 5.66 1.43
CA VAL A 600 32.06 5.54 1.12
C VAL A 600 32.51 6.82 0.41
N GLU A 601 33.57 7.44 0.92
CA GLU A 601 34.21 8.61 0.30
C GLU A 601 35.70 8.33 0.10
N ASP A 602 36.19 8.61 -1.12
CA ASP A 602 37.59 8.42 -1.52
C ASP A 602 38.18 7.04 -1.15
N GLY A 603 37.37 5.98 -1.31
CA GLY A 603 37.76 4.59 -1.02
C GLY A 603 37.82 4.25 0.47
N LYS A 604 37.28 5.09 1.35
CA LYS A 604 37.17 4.82 2.79
C LYS A 604 35.71 4.86 3.22
N VAL A 605 35.33 3.88 4.03
CA VAL A 605 34.02 3.86 4.71
C VAL A 605 34.02 4.95 5.77
N LEU A 606 32.98 5.80 5.80
CA LEU A 606 32.87 6.86 6.80
C LEU A 606 32.66 6.28 8.21
N LEU A 607 31.92 5.17 8.31
CA LEU A 607 31.73 4.44 9.56
C LEU A 607 33.07 3.90 10.10
N GLN A 608 33.46 4.39 11.27
CA GLN A 608 34.64 3.94 12.01
C GLN A 608 34.28 2.97 13.15
N PRO A 609 35.24 2.18 13.66
CA PRO A 609 35.00 1.23 14.76
C PRO A 609 34.47 1.86 16.06
N HIS A 610 34.84 3.11 16.37
CA HIS A 610 34.37 3.77 17.59
C HIS A 610 32.85 4.02 17.56
N HIS A 611 32.26 4.32 16.40
CA HIS A 611 30.81 4.47 16.30
C HIS A 611 30.07 3.15 16.61
N ILE A 612 30.66 2.00 16.29
CA ILE A 612 30.09 0.69 16.65
C ILE A 612 30.18 0.44 18.16
N GLN A 613 31.26 0.89 18.79
CA GLN A 613 31.41 0.82 20.24
C GLN A 613 30.36 1.70 20.95
N GLU A 614 30.13 2.91 20.47
CA GLU A 614 29.08 3.81 20.97
C GLU A 614 27.67 3.20 20.81
N LEU A 615 27.41 2.48 19.71
CA LEU A 615 26.17 1.72 19.51
C LEU A 615 26.01 0.60 20.53
N LYS A 616 27.09 -0.13 20.84
CA LYS A 616 27.07 -1.22 21.84
C LYS A 616 26.80 -0.72 23.24
N GLU A 617 27.40 0.42 23.60
CA GLU A 617 27.20 1.09 24.88
C GLU A 617 25.82 1.75 24.98
N GLY A 618 25.07 1.82 23.88
CA GLY A 618 23.74 2.42 23.81
C GLY A 618 23.75 3.95 23.85
N GLN A 619 24.90 4.57 23.54
CA GLN A 619 25.04 6.03 23.46
C GLN A 619 24.35 6.62 22.23
N ARG A 620 24.28 5.83 21.13
CA ARG A 620 23.62 6.21 19.87
C ARG A 620 22.54 5.23 19.45
N ILE A 621 21.50 5.72 18.79
CA ILE A 621 20.49 4.95 18.07
C ILE A 621 20.78 4.90 16.58
N PHE A 622 20.12 4.01 15.83
CA PHE A 622 20.35 3.87 14.38
C PHE A 622 20.09 5.18 13.60
N GLU A 623 19.13 5.99 14.02
CA GLU A 623 18.79 7.24 13.32
C GLU A 623 19.90 8.29 13.45
N ASP A 624 20.66 8.30 14.55
CA ASP A 624 21.81 9.20 14.71
C ASP A 624 22.89 8.95 13.64
N PHE A 625 23.06 7.70 13.19
CA PHE A 625 23.99 7.38 12.10
C PHE A 625 23.52 7.91 10.73
N VAL A 626 22.21 8.10 10.57
CA VAL A 626 21.61 8.69 9.37
C VAL A 626 21.76 10.20 9.42
N ASP A 627 21.49 10.80 10.58
CA ASP A 627 21.61 12.25 10.80
C ASP A 627 23.06 12.75 10.68
N ASP A 628 24.04 11.95 11.13
CA ASP A 628 25.48 12.22 10.97
C ASP A 628 25.99 11.99 9.54
N GLY A 629 25.15 11.49 8.63
CA GLY A 629 25.55 11.20 7.25
C GLY A 629 26.54 10.05 7.11
N LEU A 630 26.51 9.07 8.03
CA LEU A 630 27.31 7.83 7.93
C LEU A 630 26.57 6.75 7.13
N ILE A 631 25.24 6.73 7.25
CA ILE A 631 24.33 5.81 6.59
C ILE A 631 23.32 6.62 5.79
N GLU A 632 23.01 6.21 4.57
CA GLU A 632 21.89 6.78 3.83
C GLU A 632 21.00 5.72 3.18
N TYR A 633 19.75 6.09 2.94
CA TYR A 633 18.76 5.24 2.29
C TYR A 633 18.79 5.44 0.78
N LEU A 634 19.02 4.36 0.04
CA LEU A 634 18.96 4.37 -1.41
C LEU A 634 17.65 3.74 -1.92
N ASP A 635 17.00 4.41 -2.85
CA ASP A 635 15.92 3.85 -3.68
C ASP A 635 16.51 3.10 -4.89
N VAL A 636 15.73 2.21 -5.49
CA VAL A 636 16.10 1.40 -6.67
C VAL A 636 16.58 2.26 -7.85
N ASN A 637 16.00 3.46 -8.05
CA ASN A 637 16.48 4.37 -9.11
C ASN A 637 17.87 4.94 -8.79
N GLU A 638 18.13 5.32 -7.54
CA GLU A 638 19.42 5.87 -7.12
C GLU A 638 20.50 4.79 -7.01
N MET A 639 20.13 3.55 -6.69
CA MET A 639 21.02 2.39 -6.74
C MET A 639 21.59 2.14 -8.13
N ASN A 640 20.86 2.50 -9.21
CA ASN A 640 21.38 2.37 -10.58
C ASN A 640 22.56 3.31 -10.87
N ASP A 641 22.64 4.43 -10.14
CA ASP A 641 23.75 5.38 -10.24
C ASP A 641 24.89 5.05 -9.25
N ALA A 642 24.59 4.26 -8.21
CA ALA A 642 25.51 3.93 -7.15
C ALA A 642 26.40 2.73 -7.52
N ASN A 643 27.66 2.78 -7.10
CA ASN A 643 28.58 1.66 -7.19
C ASN A 643 28.75 1.08 -5.79
N ILE A 644 28.09 -0.05 -5.53
CA ILE A 644 27.95 -0.64 -4.19
C ILE A 644 28.90 -1.82 -4.06
N ALA A 645 29.83 -1.75 -3.11
CA ALA A 645 30.65 -2.90 -2.74
C ALA A 645 29.88 -3.82 -1.78
N VAL A 646 30.04 -5.14 -1.93
CA VAL A 646 29.42 -6.12 -1.02
C VAL A 646 30.25 -6.28 0.25
N TYR A 647 31.57 -6.36 0.09
CA TYR A 647 32.53 -6.49 1.18
C TYR A 647 33.52 -5.33 1.15
N GLU A 648 34.14 -5.07 2.31
CA GLU A 648 35.15 -4.03 2.49
C GLU A 648 36.36 -4.24 1.57
N THR A 649 36.66 -5.50 1.22
CA THR A 649 37.76 -5.87 0.32
C THR A 649 37.57 -5.37 -1.10
N ASP A 650 36.32 -5.15 -1.51
CA ASP A 650 35.97 -4.79 -2.88
C ASP A 650 35.84 -3.27 -3.06
N VAL A 651 36.07 -2.51 -1.98
CA VAL A 651 36.01 -1.05 -1.97
C VAL A 651 37.17 -0.48 -2.80
N ASN A 652 36.82 0.35 -3.76
CA ASN A 652 37.75 1.08 -4.61
C ASN A 652 37.41 2.58 -4.62
N ALA A 653 38.27 3.40 -5.25
CA ALA A 653 38.06 4.85 -5.30
C ALA A 653 36.77 5.28 -6.04
N LYS A 654 36.16 4.39 -6.83
CA LYS A 654 34.88 4.63 -7.54
C LYS A 654 33.68 4.07 -6.77
N THR A 655 33.88 3.40 -5.65
CA THR A 655 32.81 2.87 -4.81
C THR A 655 32.15 4.03 -4.08
N THR A 656 30.83 4.12 -4.17
CA THR A 656 30.05 5.17 -3.49
C THR A 656 29.45 4.68 -2.18
N HIS A 657 29.12 3.38 -2.11
CA HIS A 657 28.46 2.79 -0.95
C HIS A 657 29.00 1.39 -0.66
N LEU A 658 28.78 0.94 0.58
CA LEU A 658 29.07 -0.40 1.05
C LEU A 658 27.81 -1.03 1.65
N GLU A 659 27.58 -2.30 1.34
CA GLU A 659 26.50 -3.11 1.90
C GLU A 659 26.71 -3.31 3.42
N ILE A 660 25.65 -3.08 4.22
CA ILE A 660 25.72 -3.33 5.67
C ILE A 660 25.94 -4.81 5.91
N GLU A 661 25.04 -5.67 5.45
CA GLU A 661 25.14 -7.12 5.61
C GLU A 661 24.45 -7.87 4.46
N PRO A 662 25.14 -8.79 3.76
CA PRO A 662 24.59 -9.46 2.58
C PRO A 662 23.49 -10.47 2.90
N PHE A 663 23.47 -11.08 4.09
CA PHE A 663 22.45 -12.08 4.46
C PHE A 663 21.04 -11.47 4.56
N THR A 664 20.95 -10.15 4.72
CA THR A 664 19.68 -9.41 4.81
C THR A 664 18.96 -9.29 3.46
N LEU A 665 19.54 -9.80 2.37
CA LEU A 665 18.86 -10.07 1.10
C LEU A 665 17.72 -11.08 1.28
N LEU A 666 17.90 -12.07 2.15
CA LEU A 666 16.86 -13.04 2.48
C LEU A 666 15.86 -12.43 3.46
N GLY A 667 14.57 -12.69 3.21
CA GLY A 667 13.49 -12.28 4.09
C GLY A 667 13.38 -13.15 5.35
N VAL A 668 12.32 -12.90 6.14
CA VAL A 668 12.06 -13.60 7.41
C VAL A 668 11.99 -15.12 7.26
N CYS A 669 11.16 -15.62 6.33
CA CYS A 669 10.95 -17.06 6.18
C CYS A 669 12.17 -17.77 5.58
N ALA A 670 12.84 -17.14 4.60
CA ALA A 670 14.06 -17.67 4.00
C ALA A 670 15.23 -17.67 5.00
N GLY A 671 15.24 -16.72 5.94
CA GLY A 671 16.23 -16.65 7.01
C GLY A 671 16.20 -17.82 7.99
N LEU A 672 15.17 -18.68 7.95
CA LEU A 672 15.11 -19.90 8.76
C LEU A 672 16.02 -21.02 8.25
N ILE A 673 16.40 -20.96 6.97
CA ILE A 673 17.18 -22.02 6.32
C ILE A 673 18.63 -21.93 6.81
N PRO A 674 19.21 -22.99 7.39
CA PRO A 674 20.64 -23.05 7.64
C PRO A 674 21.39 -23.22 6.31
N TYR A 675 22.47 -22.46 6.12
CA TYR A 675 23.35 -22.52 4.94
C TYR A 675 22.61 -22.48 3.57
N PRO A 676 21.73 -21.48 3.32
CA PRO A 676 20.89 -21.45 2.12
C PRO A 676 21.69 -21.35 0.81
N HIS A 677 22.94 -20.89 0.87
CA HIS A 677 23.85 -20.77 -0.27
C HIS A 677 24.43 -22.11 -0.77
N HIS A 678 24.32 -23.18 0.03
CA HIS A 678 24.71 -24.54 -0.39
C HIS A 678 23.55 -25.30 -1.05
N ASN A 679 22.34 -24.74 -1.02
CA ASN A 679 21.15 -25.35 -1.58
C ASN A 679 20.86 -24.80 -2.98
N GLN A 680 20.29 -25.64 -3.84
CA GLN A 680 19.68 -25.18 -5.09
C GLN A 680 18.46 -24.29 -4.78
N SER A 681 18.25 -23.25 -5.59
CA SER A 681 17.20 -22.25 -5.34
C SER A 681 15.78 -22.82 -5.13
N PRO A 682 15.30 -23.88 -5.84
CA PRO A 682 13.95 -24.40 -5.60
C PRO A 682 13.78 -24.99 -4.20
N ARG A 683 14.82 -25.59 -3.62
CA ARG A 683 14.76 -26.17 -2.26
C ARG A 683 14.55 -25.10 -1.21
N ASN A 684 15.18 -23.93 -1.40
CA ASN A 684 14.96 -22.79 -0.52
C ASN A 684 13.53 -22.27 -0.63
N THR A 685 12.98 -22.20 -1.86
CA THR A 685 11.59 -21.79 -2.10
C THR A 685 10.59 -22.75 -1.44
N TYR A 686 10.81 -24.07 -1.54
CA TYR A 686 9.97 -25.08 -0.89
C TYR A 686 9.97 -24.92 0.63
N GLN A 687 11.15 -24.74 1.23
CA GLN A 687 11.24 -24.53 2.68
C GLN A 687 10.53 -23.25 3.13
N CYS A 688 10.57 -22.17 2.34
CA CYS A 688 9.85 -20.94 2.66
C CYS A 688 8.32 -21.15 2.70
N ALA A 689 7.78 -21.99 1.83
CA ALA A 689 6.36 -22.35 1.83
C ALA A 689 6.02 -23.30 2.99
N MET A 690 6.82 -24.35 3.19
CA MET A 690 6.58 -25.38 4.22
C MET A 690 6.80 -24.86 5.65
N GLY A 691 7.78 -24.00 5.87
CA GLY A 691 8.05 -23.38 7.17
C GLY A 691 6.88 -22.54 7.71
N LYS A 692 6.01 -22.02 6.83
CA LYS A 692 4.79 -21.30 7.22
C LYS A 692 3.66 -22.24 7.66
N GLN A 693 3.74 -23.53 7.35
CA GLN A 693 2.74 -24.54 7.67
C GLN A 693 3.14 -25.45 8.84
N ALA A 694 4.43 -25.46 9.19
CA ALA A 694 4.96 -26.26 10.28
C ALA A 694 4.21 -26.00 11.60
N MET A 695 3.85 -27.07 12.30
CA MET A 695 3.21 -26.98 13.62
C MET A 695 4.22 -26.50 14.65
N GLY A 696 3.79 -25.66 15.58
CA GLY A 696 4.69 -25.09 16.57
C GLY A 696 3.97 -24.46 17.74
N THR A 697 4.56 -23.38 18.23
CA THR A 697 3.92 -22.51 19.23
C THR A 697 3.52 -21.21 18.53
N ILE A 698 2.28 -20.77 18.75
CA ILE A 698 1.76 -19.56 18.09
C ILE A 698 2.20 -18.32 18.88
N GLY A 699 2.11 -18.39 20.20
CA GLY A 699 2.41 -17.30 21.12
C GLY A 699 2.03 -17.66 22.55
N TYR A 700 2.31 -16.77 23.49
CA TYR A 700 2.10 -17.04 24.92
C TYR A 700 0.63 -17.15 25.32
N ASN A 701 -0.27 -16.45 24.61
CA ASN A 701 -1.71 -16.46 24.89
C ASN A 701 -2.47 -17.62 24.21
N GLN A 702 -1.78 -18.61 23.61
CA GLN A 702 -2.42 -19.69 22.84
C GLN A 702 -3.46 -20.51 23.62
N GLN A 703 -3.36 -20.62 24.95
CA GLN A 703 -4.34 -21.34 25.79
C GLN A 703 -5.59 -20.51 26.14
N LYS A 704 -5.49 -19.18 26.06
CA LYS A 704 -6.62 -18.26 26.33
C LYS A 704 -7.35 -17.85 25.06
N ARG A 705 -6.83 -18.27 23.91
CA ARG A 705 -7.31 -17.89 22.59
C ARG A 705 -8.20 -18.98 21.99
N ILE A 706 -9.24 -18.56 21.29
CA ILE A 706 -10.16 -19.45 20.58
C ILE A 706 -10.11 -19.09 19.10
N ASP A 707 -9.41 -19.91 18.32
CA ASP A 707 -9.36 -19.80 16.85
C ASP A 707 -10.15 -20.94 16.21
N SER A 708 -10.54 -20.78 14.93
CA SER A 708 -11.23 -21.82 14.16
C SER A 708 -10.48 -23.15 14.14
N ILE A 709 -9.17 -23.08 13.87
CA ILE A 709 -8.24 -24.22 13.85
C ILE A 709 -6.90 -23.72 14.40
N MET A 710 -6.31 -24.47 15.33
CA MET A 710 -4.98 -24.19 15.87
C MET A 710 -4.19 -25.50 16.02
N TYR A 711 -2.95 -25.49 15.54
CA TYR A 711 -2.02 -26.62 15.61
C TYR A 711 -0.89 -26.30 16.57
N LEU A 712 -0.79 -27.06 17.66
CA LEU A 712 0.27 -26.90 18.65
C LEU A 712 1.14 -28.14 18.72
N LEU A 713 2.42 -27.96 19.01
CA LEU A 713 3.35 -29.03 19.35
C LEU A 713 3.49 -29.12 20.87
N CYS A 714 3.44 -30.33 21.45
CA CYS A 714 3.57 -30.49 22.91
C CYS A 714 4.99 -30.17 23.40
N TYR A 715 6.01 -30.63 22.66
CA TYR A 715 7.42 -30.51 23.02
C TYR A 715 8.23 -29.84 21.90
N PRO A 716 8.04 -28.53 21.67
CA PRO A 716 8.82 -27.80 20.69
C PRO A 716 10.25 -27.59 21.19
N GLN A 717 11.22 -27.71 20.29
CA GLN A 717 12.64 -27.53 20.61
C GLN A 717 13.25 -26.42 19.76
N ARG A 718 14.24 -25.74 20.33
CA ARG A 718 15.01 -24.73 19.60
C ARG A 718 15.87 -25.42 18.53
N PRO A 719 16.03 -24.82 17.34
CA PRO A 719 16.96 -25.33 16.34
C PRO A 719 18.40 -25.36 16.88
N LEU A 720 19.12 -26.47 16.67
CA LEU A 720 20.53 -26.59 17.06
C LEU A 720 21.44 -25.71 16.19
N VAL A 721 21.21 -25.73 14.88
CA VAL A 721 21.86 -24.83 13.92
C VAL A 721 20.93 -23.67 13.65
N LYS A 722 21.38 -22.45 13.95
CA LYS A 722 20.59 -21.23 13.77
C LYS A 722 21.33 -20.19 12.94
N SER A 723 20.57 -19.43 12.17
CA SER A 723 21.03 -18.21 11.52
C SER A 723 20.91 -17.02 12.50
N LYS A 724 21.66 -15.94 12.24
CA LYS A 724 21.47 -14.67 12.96
C LYS A 724 20.03 -14.16 12.81
N THR A 725 19.40 -14.38 11.65
CA THR A 725 18.01 -13.97 11.40
C THR A 725 17.02 -14.64 12.36
N ILE A 726 17.22 -15.90 12.74
CA ILE A 726 16.36 -16.61 13.71
C ILE A 726 16.34 -15.90 15.07
N GLU A 727 17.48 -15.36 15.49
CA GLU A 727 17.61 -14.60 16.73
C GLU A 727 16.90 -13.24 16.61
N LEU A 728 17.12 -12.53 15.50
CA LEU A 728 16.51 -11.22 15.23
C LEU A 728 14.98 -11.27 15.23
N ILE A 729 14.38 -12.37 14.77
CA ILE A 729 12.92 -12.55 14.72
C ILE A 729 12.36 -13.23 15.97
N ASN A 730 13.19 -13.57 16.97
CA ASN A 730 12.80 -14.30 18.18
C ASN A 730 12.15 -15.68 17.94
N PHE A 731 12.45 -16.35 16.81
CA PHE A 731 11.90 -17.67 16.52
C PHE A 731 12.41 -18.75 17.49
N GLU A 732 13.57 -18.53 18.13
CA GLU A 732 14.08 -19.41 19.20
C GLU A 732 13.20 -19.43 20.46
N LYS A 733 12.36 -18.40 20.68
CA LYS A 733 11.43 -18.34 21.81
C LYS A 733 10.15 -19.13 21.52
N LEU A 734 9.72 -19.11 20.26
CA LEU A 734 8.49 -19.76 19.78
C LEU A 734 8.81 -20.71 18.61
N PRO A 735 9.60 -21.79 18.84
CA PRO A 735 10.01 -22.65 17.75
C PRO A 735 8.87 -23.52 17.21
N ALA A 736 9.02 -23.94 15.95
CA ALA A 736 8.07 -24.76 15.23
C ALA A 736 8.72 -26.05 14.69
N GLY A 737 9.13 -26.93 15.61
CA GLY A 737 9.76 -28.21 15.28
C GLY A 737 10.36 -28.92 16.49
N ALA A 738 10.93 -30.09 16.24
CA ALA A 738 11.72 -30.87 17.20
C ALA A 738 13.01 -31.34 16.52
N ASN A 739 14.12 -31.44 17.26
CA ASN A 739 15.37 -31.96 16.72
C ASN A 739 15.31 -33.49 16.70
N GLY A 740 15.54 -34.08 15.53
CA GLY A 740 15.61 -35.53 15.34
C GLY A 740 17.05 -35.99 15.14
N ILE A 741 17.41 -37.17 15.67
CA ILE A 741 18.64 -37.86 15.31
C ILE A 741 18.37 -38.58 13.98
N ILE A 742 19.04 -38.14 12.92
CA ILE A 742 18.84 -38.64 11.56
C ILE A 742 20.02 -39.53 11.19
N ALA A 743 19.74 -40.76 10.77
CA ALA A 743 20.72 -41.65 10.14
C ALA A 743 20.40 -41.73 8.64
N VAL A 744 21.36 -41.34 7.81
CA VAL A 744 21.21 -41.41 6.34
C VAL A 744 21.69 -42.79 5.89
N MET A 745 20.76 -43.71 5.71
CA MET A 745 21.03 -45.07 5.24
C MET A 745 19.78 -45.64 4.54
N SER A 746 19.96 -46.59 3.64
CA SER A 746 18.85 -47.36 3.07
C SER A 746 18.42 -48.45 4.05
N TYR A 747 17.17 -48.41 4.51
CA TYR A 747 16.67 -49.32 5.54
C TYR A 747 15.22 -49.77 5.24
N SER A 748 14.96 -51.07 5.35
CA SER A 748 13.64 -51.72 5.19
C SER A 748 12.97 -51.63 3.80
N GLY A 749 13.44 -50.76 2.89
CA GLY A 749 12.87 -50.56 1.55
C GLY A 749 11.60 -49.70 1.52
N TYR A 750 11.15 -49.19 2.67
CA TYR A 750 10.01 -48.25 2.79
C TYR A 750 10.44 -46.78 2.72
N ASP A 751 11.71 -46.51 2.45
CA ASP A 751 12.37 -45.21 2.34
C ASP A 751 12.62 -44.78 0.88
N ILE A 752 11.95 -45.44 -0.06
CA ILE A 752 11.95 -45.08 -1.49
C ILE A 752 11.08 -43.82 -1.70
N GLU A 753 11.45 -42.95 -2.65
CA GLU A 753 10.67 -41.76 -3.06
C GLU A 753 10.33 -40.79 -1.90
N ASP A 754 11.35 -40.24 -1.24
CA ASP A 754 11.25 -39.25 -0.15
C ASP A 754 10.50 -39.72 1.12
N ALA A 755 10.18 -41.01 1.24
CA ALA A 755 9.61 -41.59 2.44
C ALA A 755 10.64 -41.68 3.58
N LEU A 756 10.17 -41.54 4.83
CA LEU A 756 10.99 -41.59 6.03
C LEU A 756 10.49 -42.66 7.00
N VAL A 757 11.42 -43.45 7.55
CA VAL A 757 11.13 -44.46 8.57
C VAL A 757 11.35 -43.85 9.96
N LEU A 758 10.33 -43.90 10.82
CA LEU A 758 10.39 -43.35 12.17
C LEU A 758 10.53 -44.45 13.23
N ASN A 759 11.29 -44.16 14.29
CA ASN A 759 11.41 -45.06 15.43
C ASN A 759 10.15 -44.99 16.31
N LYS A 760 9.44 -46.11 16.44
CA LYS A 760 8.24 -46.25 17.27
C LYS A 760 8.50 -45.86 18.74
N ALA A 761 9.63 -46.27 19.31
CA ALA A 761 9.94 -45.96 20.70
C ALA A 761 10.07 -44.44 20.96
N SER A 762 10.53 -43.68 19.95
CA SER A 762 10.59 -42.22 20.04
C SER A 762 9.19 -41.58 19.99
N LEU A 763 8.29 -42.11 19.15
CA LEU A 763 6.89 -41.66 19.08
C LEU A 763 6.13 -41.93 20.37
N ASP A 764 6.33 -43.12 20.96
CA ASP A 764 5.71 -43.52 22.24
C ASP A 764 6.14 -42.59 23.39
N ARG A 765 7.41 -42.12 23.36
CA ARG A 765 7.94 -41.11 24.29
C ARG A 765 7.47 -39.67 24.03
N GLY A 766 6.84 -39.40 22.89
CA GLY A 766 6.24 -38.10 22.58
C GLY A 766 6.90 -37.30 21.47
N TYR A 767 7.83 -37.87 20.70
CA TYR A 767 8.39 -37.21 19.50
C TYR A 767 7.27 -36.83 18.53
N GLY A 768 7.20 -35.56 18.13
CA GLY A 768 6.21 -35.07 17.17
C GLY A 768 4.75 -35.04 17.67
N ARG A 769 4.50 -35.15 18.99
CA ARG A 769 3.12 -35.12 19.52
C ARG A 769 2.48 -33.75 19.29
N CYS A 770 1.36 -33.74 18.56
CA CYS A 770 0.61 -32.54 18.23
C CYS A 770 -0.75 -32.48 18.95
N LEU A 771 -1.26 -31.25 19.11
CA LEU A 771 -2.60 -30.92 19.58
C LEU A 771 -3.32 -30.16 18.47
N VAL A 772 -4.51 -30.63 18.10
CA VAL A 772 -5.36 -29.97 17.11
C VAL A 772 -6.58 -29.42 17.80
N TYR A 773 -6.64 -28.10 17.93
CA TYR A 773 -7.80 -27.39 18.45
C TYR A 773 -8.74 -27.04 17.31
N LYS A 774 -10.03 -27.31 17.50
CA LYS A 774 -11.11 -26.91 16.60
C LYS A 774 -12.18 -26.20 17.41
N HIS A 775 -12.73 -25.16 16.83
CA HIS A 775 -13.79 -24.39 17.46
C HIS A 775 -15.15 -24.69 16.83
N ALA A 776 -16.18 -24.79 17.68
CA ALA A 776 -17.58 -24.84 17.29
C ALA A 776 -18.34 -23.74 18.05
N LYS A 777 -19.10 -22.91 17.31
CA LYS A 777 -19.95 -21.86 17.88
C LYS A 777 -21.41 -22.02 17.55
N GLY A 778 -22.26 -21.63 18.50
CA GLY A 778 -23.70 -21.42 18.31
C GLY A 778 -24.08 -20.04 18.81
N THR A 779 -24.81 -19.26 18.00
CA THR A 779 -25.33 -17.94 18.41
C THR A 779 -26.80 -18.06 18.79
N ALA A 780 -27.17 -17.64 20.00
CA ALA A 780 -28.57 -17.44 20.37
C ALA A 780 -29.01 -16.03 19.97
N ARG A 781 -30.06 -15.91 19.16
CA ARG A 781 -30.54 -14.62 18.65
C ARG A 781 -31.88 -14.26 19.26
N LYS A 782 -32.12 -12.96 19.38
CA LYS A 782 -33.45 -12.37 19.62
C LYS A 782 -33.99 -11.88 18.28
N TYR A 783 -35.19 -12.30 17.94
CA TYR A 783 -35.87 -11.96 16.70
C TYR A 783 -36.71 -10.67 16.88
N PRO A 784 -37.07 -9.97 15.79
CA PRO A 784 -37.88 -8.75 15.86
C PRO A 784 -39.25 -8.93 16.52
N ASN A 785 -39.84 -10.12 16.39
CA ASN A 785 -41.10 -10.50 17.05
C ASN A 785 -40.94 -10.80 18.56
N GLN A 786 -39.84 -10.38 19.18
CA GLN A 786 -39.46 -10.61 20.58
C GLN A 786 -39.23 -12.07 20.98
N THR A 787 -39.37 -13.04 20.06
CA THR A 787 -38.97 -14.42 20.32
C THR A 787 -37.44 -14.53 20.40
N TYR A 788 -36.94 -15.56 21.08
CA TYR A 788 -35.51 -15.77 21.25
C TYR A 788 -35.18 -17.26 21.22
N ASP A 789 -33.99 -17.57 20.75
CA ASP A 789 -33.44 -18.92 20.82
C ASP A 789 -33.15 -19.31 22.28
N ARG A 790 -33.37 -20.58 22.64
CA ARG A 790 -33.11 -21.10 23.99
C ARG A 790 -32.12 -22.27 23.95
N LEU A 791 -31.30 -22.37 24.98
CA LEU A 791 -30.50 -23.57 25.25
C LEU A 791 -31.27 -24.44 26.24
N MET A 792 -31.38 -25.72 25.94
CA MET A 792 -32.12 -26.69 26.76
C MET A 792 -31.16 -27.74 27.31
N GLY A 793 -31.36 -28.13 28.57
CA GLY A 793 -30.60 -29.22 29.20
C GLY A 793 -30.75 -30.58 28.51
N PRO A 794 -30.04 -31.60 28.99
CA PRO A 794 -30.05 -32.92 28.39
C PRO A 794 -31.41 -33.60 28.53
N SER A 795 -31.96 -34.07 27.41
CA SER A 795 -33.10 -35.00 27.43
C SER A 795 -32.73 -36.32 28.12
N LEU A 796 -33.53 -36.69 29.12
CA LEU A 796 -33.39 -37.94 29.86
C LEU A 796 -34.25 -39.03 29.20
N ASP A 797 -33.71 -40.24 29.17
CA ASP A 797 -34.48 -41.43 28.81
C ASP A 797 -35.47 -41.77 29.95
N PRO A 798 -36.79 -41.88 29.68
CA PRO A 798 -37.80 -42.15 30.70
C PRO A 798 -37.56 -43.43 31.49
N LEU A 799 -36.96 -44.45 30.87
CA LEU A 799 -36.76 -45.77 31.50
C LEU A 799 -35.53 -45.80 32.41
N THR A 800 -34.41 -45.24 31.94
CA THR A 800 -33.12 -45.33 32.65
C THR A 800 -32.80 -44.09 33.49
N ARG A 801 -33.57 -43.00 33.35
CA ARG A 801 -33.31 -41.67 33.93
C ARG A 801 -31.91 -41.11 33.64
N LYS A 802 -31.21 -41.67 32.65
CA LYS A 802 -29.90 -41.20 32.20
C LYS A 802 -30.08 -40.34 30.95
N PRO A 803 -29.16 -39.39 30.69
CA PRO A 803 -29.15 -38.65 29.44
C PRO A 803 -29.07 -39.61 28.25
N ILE A 804 -29.84 -39.34 27.20
CA ILE A 804 -29.74 -40.07 25.95
C ILE A 804 -28.30 -40.03 25.42
N TYR A 805 -27.89 -41.03 24.62
CA TYR A 805 -26.51 -41.11 24.11
C TYR A 805 -26.04 -39.79 23.45
N LYS A 806 -26.94 -39.11 22.71
CA LYS A 806 -26.67 -37.82 22.07
C LYS A 806 -26.35 -36.70 23.08
N HIS A 807 -26.96 -36.72 24.27
CA HIS A 807 -26.88 -35.67 25.28
C HIS A 807 -26.02 -36.02 26.48
N ARG A 808 -25.35 -37.19 26.46
CA ARG A 808 -24.52 -37.69 27.56
C ARG A 808 -23.40 -36.73 28.00
N VAL A 809 -22.92 -35.90 27.07
CA VAL A 809 -21.82 -34.96 27.31
C VAL A 809 -22.30 -33.55 27.67
N LEU A 810 -23.61 -33.30 27.71
CA LEU A 810 -24.18 -31.99 28.02
C LEU A 810 -24.35 -31.79 29.52
N ASP A 811 -24.08 -30.57 29.96
CA ASP A 811 -24.42 -30.06 31.29
C ASP A 811 -25.88 -29.60 31.35
N GLN A 812 -26.38 -29.24 32.53
CA GLN A 812 -27.75 -28.79 32.78
C GLN A 812 -28.16 -27.59 31.92
N GLU A 813 -27.21 -26.72 31.56
CA GLU A 813 -27.43 -25.56 30.69
C GLU A 813 -27.58 -25.92 29.21
N GLY A 814 -27.35 -27.18 28.81
CA GLY A 814 -27.42 -27.61 27.41
C GLY A 814 -26.15 -27.36 26.60
N ILE A 815 -25.02 -27.09 27.28
CA ILE A 815 -23.68 -26.94 26.70
C ILE A 815 -22.79 -28.08 27.21
N VAL A 816 -21.83 -28.52 26.42
CA VAL A 816 -20.84 -29.53 26.84
C VAL A 816 -20.01 -29.06 28.06
N PHE A 817 -19.82 -29.93 29.05
CA PHE A 817 -18.95 -29.63 30.19
C PHE A 817 -17.45 -29.77 29.83
N ALA A 818 -16.60 -28.98 30.49
CA ALA A 818 -15.16 -29.02 30.24
C ALA A 818 -14.54 -30.37 30.62
N GLY A 819 -13.75 -30.96 29.70
CA GLY A 819 -13.11 -32.27 29.89
C GLY A 819 -13.90 -33.47 29.35
N ALA A 820 -15.11 -33.26 28.85
CA ALA A 820 -15.90 -34.33 28.22
C ALA A 820 -15.22 -34.89 26.96
N ARG A 821 -15.21 -36.22 26.82
CA ARG A 821 -14.79 -36.89 25.58
C ARG A 821 -16.00 -37.03 24.66
N ILE A 822 -15.95 -36.32 23.54
CA ILE A 822 -17.03 -36.28 22.55
C ILE A 822 -16.79 -37.35 21.49
N TYR A 823 -17.81 -38.17 21.25
CA TYR A 823 -17.82 -39.16 20.18
C TYR A 823 -18.73 -38.72 19.03
N SER A 824 -18.61 -39.41 17.89
CA SER A 824 -19.42 -39.12 16.72
C SER A 824 -20.93 -39.14 17.05
N LYS A 825 -21.67 -38.18 16.47
CA LYS A 825 -23.12 -37.98 16.62
C LYS A 825 -23.59 -37.53 18.01
N GLN A 826 -22.71 -37.07 18.88
CA GLN A 826 -23.09 -36.41 20.14
C GLN A 826 -23.29 -34.91 19.95
N THR A 827 -24.24 -34.33 20.69
CA THR A 827 -24.59 -32.91 20.63
C THR A 827 -23.63 -32.10 21.50
N MET A 828 -23.08 -31.01 20.95
CA MET A 828 -22.20 -30.09 21.70
C MET A 828 -22.97 -28.90 22.30
N ILE A 829 -23.96 -28.39 21.57
CA ILE A 829 -24.80 -27.26 21.96
C ILE A 829 -26.25 -27.63 21.63
N ASN A 830 -27.09 -27.79 22.65
CA ASN A 830 -28.50 -28.13 22.48
C ASN A 830 -29.36 -26.88 22.33
N LYS A 831 -29.32 -26.31 21.12
CA LYS A 831 -30.05 -25.07 20.76
C LYS A 831 -31.45 -25.39 20.22
N HIS A 832 -32.46 -24.81 20.85
CA HIS A 832 -33.84 -24.78 20.37
C HIS A 832 -34.15 -23.42 19.76
N MET A 833 -34.68 -23.41 18.55
CA MET A 833 -35.10 -22.20 17.83
C MET A 833 -36.61 -22.24 17.57
N PRO A 834 -37.33 -21.11 17.72
CA PRO A 834 -38.73 -21.04 17.34
C PRO A 834 -38.88 -21.20 15.83
N VAL A 835 -39.83 -22.04 15.40
CA VAL A 835 -40.18 -22.16 13.98
C VAL A 835 -41.00 -20.93 13.59
N VAL A 836 -40.37 -19.97 12.92
CA VAL A 836 -41.08 -18.82 12.35
C VAL A 836 -41.64 -19.28 11.00
N SER A 837 -42.88 -19.77 10.99
CA SER A 837 -43.63 -19.95 9.75
C SER A 837 -43.80 -18.57 9.10
N GLN A 838 -43.18 -18.33 7.95
CA GLN A 838 -43.58 -17.23 7.10
C GLN A 838 -45.03 -17.51 6.71
N GLU A 839 -45.97 -16.74 7.27
CA GLU A 839 -47.35 -16.78 6.83
C GLU A 839 -47.39 -16.49 5.32
N THR A 840 -47.93 -17.47 4.61
CA THR A 840 -48.41 -17.45 3.23
C THR A 840 -48.86 -16.06 2.77
N SER A 841 -48.11 -15.47 1.85
CA SER A 841 -48.67 -14.53 0.89
C SER A 841 -49.83 -15.21 0.17
N SER A 842 -51.02 -14.60 0.28
CA SER A 842 -52.27 -14.84 -0.47
C SER A 842 -52.20 -15.77 -1.69
N PRO A 843 -53.19 -16.66 -1.91
CA PRO A 843 -53.29 -17.42 -3.15
C PRO A 843 -53.67 -16.46 -4.28
N THR A 844 -52.68 -15.99 -5.04
CA THR A 844 -52.93 -15.40 -6.35
C THR A 844 -53.48 -16.47 -7.27
N THR A 845 -54.74 -16.27 -7.63
CA THR A 845 -55.51 -16.95 -8.66
C THR A 845 -54.64 -17.28 -9.87
N GLN A 846 -54.49 -18.58 -10.17
CA GLN A 846 -53.92 -19.04 -11.44
C GLN A 846 -54.85 -18.59 -12.59
N GLY A 847 -54.49 -17.49 -13.24
CA GLY A 847 -54.98 -17.15 -14.56
C GLY A 847 -54.20 -17.94 -15.61
N LYS A 848 -54.91 -18.80 -16.34
CA LYS A 848 -54.44 -19.50 -17.53
C LYS A 848 -53.78 -18.52 -18.52
N ARG A 849 -52.52 -18.75 -18.86
CA ARG A 849 -52.02 -18.89 -20.24
C ARG A 849 -50.59 -19.41 -20.24
#